data_AF-A0A7X1TIC0-F1
#
_entry.id   AF-A0A7X1TIC0-F1
#
_cell.length_a   1.000
_cell.length_b   1.000
_cell.length_c   1.000
_cell.angle_alpha   90.00
_cell.angle_beta   90.00
_cell.angle_gamma   90.00
#
_symmetry.space_group_name_H-M   'P 1'
#
loop_
_entity.id
_entity.type
_entity.pdbx_description
1 polymer ?
#
loop_
_entity_poly.entity_id
_entity_poly.type
_entity_poly.pdbx_seq_one_letter_code
_entity_poly.pdbx_strand_id
1 'polypeptide(L)'
;MNRLSSALAAMKDHYEVVVVGSGYGGAIAASRMARAKRSVCLLERGREFMAGDFPATPFQGAEQIQYNTSVAQIGSPLALLEMHVNPEVNVVVGCGLGGTSLINANVALKPDARLWDDPRWPAAVRADQANLDICYERATTMLGATPVPDDYPDLPKLDALALSAKKLGMSERFYRPPITVTFKDGKNAAGVEQQRCNGCGDCNSGCNHGAKNSTHMNYLPDAVAHGAQIFTGVAVHSVVRDAARGVWCVRYQPADLKRELYDAPELFVTADVVILSAGTLGSTAILLRSQQAGLSVSKQLGQHFTGNGDVLAFAFNTDKVINGVGWGTHPAGDILPVGPCIAGIIDHRDTANVKDGFVIEEGSIAAPIGAALMGVLGVAAPVEGVEMPDPEGEPPLADEARIAESILRGPYHGAMHNTQTWLVMAHDEESGQITVENGRPRVSWPNAGKQPIYETVEKALIDATSALGGAYVRNPISTEAFQNRIVTVHPLGGCAMADDATYGVVDQAGLVYSDTQGHAVHDGLYVMDGSVMPLSLGVNPLLTISALAERNCAQLAASHGWQIDYDAPGNAAPPPAPKIGLRFTETMIGTYFVGDAKPAGQADDPAEGTHISFTVTVASDDLEDMLANPQHEAHMVGTLTCNALSAQPMTVSDGVFNLFVVDETNVERRNMKYRMTLDTVDGKRFYLTAEKIITHTSLLELWTQTNTAYAKVRESEAEDAPVIGHATLIITPENFLKQQRTTEVTNAPDIETRLAWTLKFGRFFAGVLYTEYGGVAAPLQYFNPEAAPRLRRALRAPAPHITYFDTEDGKTLRLARYHAGNKGPVLLIHGSGVSSRIFSTDLIGTNLVEFLCAARYDVWLVDLRVSIELPSATERTTADEIARYDIPAAVAKVRELAGVDDIQVFGHCLGALAFTMSLMSGLKGVRSAVLSQVSAHPVPGLLQRIKAGLHTPQILQHLGIKDLTAYTQHENWPHNLLDAALKFFPVEHDESCNSPVCHRATFLYGLLYEHAQLDEQLHANLQELFGIHDVELFNQLAAMVRAGHLVDANGVDVYMPNIEGMKLPIAFIHGSENLCYLPTSTQMTFDMLVERFGSEHYERHVIDGYGHIDCVFGKRAALDVFPTVVRHLDAHCRADVA
;
A
#
# COMPACT_ATOMS: atom_id res chain seq x y z
N MET A 1 -19.33 -7.05 -13.37
CA MET A 1 -18.16 -7.89 -13.73
C MET A 1 -17.03 -7.50 -12.79
N ASN A 2 -16.28 -8.47 -12.25
CA ASN A 2 -15.06 -8.15 -11.48
C ASN A 2 -14.00 -7.58 -12.42
N ARG A 3 -13.07 -6.79 -11.89
CA ARG A 3 -11.89 -6.36 -12.64
C ARG A 3 -11.07 -7.58 -13.10
N LEU A 4 -10.55 -7.51 -14.32
CA LEU A 4 -9.75 -8.53 -14.97
C LEU A 4 -8.26 -8.38 -14.65
N SER A 5 -7.83 -7.17 -14.30
CA SER A 5 -6.44 -6.88 -13.98
C SER A 5 -5.98 -7.52 -12.66
N SER A 6 -4.77 -8.04 -12.66
CA SER A 6 -4.04 -8.55 -11.50
C SER A 6 -3.16 -7.46 -10.89
N ALA A 7 -2.89 -7.54 -9.59
CA ALA A 7 -1.92 -6.66 -8.93
C ALA A 7 -0.53 -6.86 -9.53
N LEU A 8 0.23 -5.78 -9.73
CA LEU A 8 1.56 -5.83 -10.37
C LEU A 8 2.54 -6.77 -9.66
N ALA A 9 2.42 -6.90 -8.33
CA ALA A 9 3.25 -7.81 -7.53
C ALA A 9 2.97 -9.30 -7.77
N ALA A 10 1.82 -9.66 -8.34
CA ALA A 10 1.50 -11.03 -8.72
C ALA A 10 2.14 -11.46 -10.05
N MET A 11 2.93 -10.57 -10.68
CA MET A 11 3.69 -10.87 -11.88
C MET A 11 4.83 -11.82 -11.56
N LYS A 12 4.91 -12.92 -12.31
CA LYS A 12 6.03 -13.86 -12.24
C LYS A 12 7.25 -13.27 -12.93
N ASP A 13 8.42 -13.76 -12.56
CA ASP A 13 9.70 -13.49 -13.22
C ASP A 13 9.75 -13.99 -14.67
N HIS A 14 9.01 -15.06 -14.97
CA HIS A 14 8.98 -15.72 -16.26
C HIS A 14 7.59 -16.23 -16.68
N TYR A 15 7.31 -16.16 -17.98
CA TYR A 15 6.10 -16.69 -18.62
C TYR A 15 6.44 -17.41 -19.93
N GLU A 16 5.67 -18.44 -20.30
CA GLU A 16 5.81 -19.04 -21.64
C GLU A 16 5.47 -18.02 -22.74
N VAL A 17 4.44 -17.19 -22.51
CA VAL A 17 4.03 -16.15 -23.47
C VAL A 17 3.79 -14.81 -22.76
N VAL A 18 4.44 -13.75 -23.26
CA VAL A 18 4.12 -12.36 -22.92
C VAL A 18 3.45 -11.69 -24.12
N VAL A 19 2.27 -11.11 -23.91
CA VAL A 19 1.53 -10.31 -24.89
C VAL A 19 1.59 -8.85 -24.48
N VAL A 20 2.02 -7.98 -25.39
CA VAL A 20 2.15 -6.55 -25.12
C VAL A 20 1.04 -5.78 -25.82
N GLY A 21 0.15 -5.15 -25.04
CA GLY A 21 -1.04 -4.44 -25.52
C GLY A 21 -2.29 -5.31 -25.51
N SER A 22 -3.44 -4.69 -25.23
CA SER A 22 -4.73 -5.37 -25.03
C SER A 22 -5.80 -5.04 -26.09
N GLY A 23 -5.39 -4.48 -27.23
CA GLY A 23 -6.26 -4.27 -28.39
C GLY A 23 -6.71 -5.59 -29.04
N TYR A 24 -7.27 -5.52 -30.25
CA TYR A 24 -7.76 -6.71 -30.98
C TYR A 24 -6.73 -7.85 -31.05
N GLY A 25 -5.55 -7.57 -31.59
CA GLY A 25 -4.48 -8.56 -31.71
C GLY A 25 -4.07 -9.19 -30.38
N GLY A 26 -3.82 -8.36 -29.37
CA GLY A 26 -3.32 -8.80 -28.07
C GLY A 26 -4.36 -9.56 -27.24
N ALA A 27 -5.62 -9.12 -27.27
CA ALA A 27 -6.71 -9.83 -26.59
C ALA A 27 -6.94 -11.22 -27.18
N ILE A 28 -6.90 -11.33 -28.52
CA ILE A 28 -6.99 -12.61 -29.22
C ILE A 28 -5.80 -13.49 -28.86
N ALA A 29 -4.57 -12.96 -28.96
CA ALA A 29 -3.36 -13.70 -28.61
C ALA A 29 -3.39 -14.25 -27.18
N ALA A 30 -3.77 -13.42 -26.20
CA ALA A 30 -3.88 -13.86 -24.82
C ALA A 30 -4.95 -14.95 -24.63
N SER A 31 -6.13 -14.79 -25.23
CA SER A 31 -7.21 -15.80 -25.19
C SER A 31 -6.75 -17.13 -25.80
N ARG A 32 -6.17 -17.09 -27.00
CA ARG A 32 -5.78 -18.30 -27.72
C ARG A 32 -4.61 -19.03 -27.08
N MET A 33 -3.61 -18.29 -26.58
CA MET A 33 -2.49 -18.91 -25.86
C MET A 33 -2.91 -19.46 -24.48
N ALA A 34 -3.85 -18.83 -23.79
CA ALA A 34 -4.41 -19.36 -22.55
C ALA A 34 -5.25 -20.62 -22.81
N ARG A 35 -6.05 -20.65 -23.88
CA ARG A 35 -6.76 -21.86 -24.34
C ARG A 35 -5.83 -22.97 -24.82
N ALA A 36 -4.62 -22.63 -25.24
CA ALA A 36 -3.52 -23.58 -25.47
C ALA A 36 -2.81 -24.03 -24.17
N LYS A 37 -3.35 -23.66 -23.00
CA LYS A 37 -2.87 -23.99 -21.66
C LYS A 37 -1.44 -23.52 -21.41
N ARG A 38 -1.07 -22.38 -21.97
CA ARG A 38 0.22 -21.74 -21.72
C ARG A 38 0.12 -20.78 -20.53
N SER A 39 1.24 -20.55 -19.85
CA SER A 39 1.38 -19.47 -18.87
C SER A 39 1.47 -18.14 -19.62
N VAL A 40 0.37 -17.36 -19.61
CA VAL A 40 0.24 -16.11 -20.36
C VAL A 40 0.25 -14.89 -19.44
N CYS A 41 1.06 -13.90 -19.78
CA CYS A 41 1.07 -12.56 -19.20
C CYS A 41 0.70 -11.53 -20.27
N LEU A 42 -0.34 -10.72 -20.03
CA LEU A 42 -0.68 -9.59 -20.86
C LEU A 42 -0.29 -8.29 -20.16
N LEU A 43 0.46 -7.42 -20.84
CA LEU A 43 0.89 -6.12 -20.34
C LEU A 43 0.15 -4.99 -21.07
N GLU A 44 -0.62 -4.19 -20.36
CA GLU A 44 -1.36 -3.03 -20.89
C GLU A 44 -0.87 -1.74 -20.25
N ARG A 45 -0.57 -0.72 -21.06
CA ARG A 45 -0.11 0.59 -20.57
C ARG A 45 -1.23 1.35 -19.85
N GLY A 46 -2.43 1.35 -20.39
CA GLY A 46 -3.58 2.04 -19.82
C GLY A 46 -4.18 1.33 -18.61
N ARG A 47 -5.21 1.94 -18.02
CA ARG A 47 -5.97 1.36 -16.90
C ARG A 47 -7.18 0.54 -17.38
N GLU A 48 -7.76 -0.24 -16.48
CA GLU A 48 -9.03 -0.92 -16.72
C GLU A 48 -10.23 0.01 -16.49
N PHE A 49 -11.01 0.24 -17.54
CA PHE A 49 -12.26 1.02 -17.53
C PHE A 49 -13.46 0.08 -17.54
N MET A 50 -14.39 0.28 -16.59
CA MET A 50 -15.65 -0.44 -16.53
C MET A 50 -16.81 0.41 -17.03
N ALA A 51 -17.94 -0.22 -17.37
CA ALA A 51 -19.19 0.50 -17.60
C ALA A 51 -19.52 1.35 -16.35
N GLY A 52 -19.68 2.66 -16.54
CA GLY A 52 -19.80 3.66 -15.48
C GLY A 52 -18.55 4.54 -15.29
N ASP A 53 -17.37 4.04 -15.69
CA ASP A 53 -16.10 4.78 -15.58
C ASP A 53 -15.83 5.70 -16.78
N PHE A 54 -16.50 5.49 -17.91
CA PHE A 54 -16.27 6.28 -19.12
C PHE A 54 -16.82 7.71 -18.96
N PRO A 55 -16.16 8.72 -19.53
CA PRO A 55 -16.58 10.11 -19.37
C PRO A 55 -17.99 10.33 -19.95
N ALA A 56 -18.86 10.95 -19.15
CA ALA A 56 -20.23 11.30 -19.54
C ALA A 56 -20.44 12.82 -19.66
N THR A 57 -19.50 13.62 -19.16
CA THR A 57 -19.55 15.09 -19.19
C THR A 57 -18.31 15.67 -19.88
N PRO A 58 -18.36 16.90 -20.41
CA PRO A 58 -17.19 17.54 -21.03
C PRO A 58 -15.98 17.68 -20.11
N PHE A 59 -16.20 17.96 -18.82
CA PHE A 59 -15.11 18.06 -17.83
C PHE A 59 -14.40 16.72 -17.64
N GLN A 60 -15.16 15.63 -17.43
CA GLN A 60 -14.60 14.28 -17.36
C GLN A 60 -13.90 13.91 -18.68
N GLY A 61 -14.47 14.30 -19.83
CA GLY A 61 -13.87 14.08 -21.14
C GLY A 61 -12.48 14.71 -21.26
N ALA A 62 -12.32 15.96 -20.83
CA ALA A 62 -11.04 16.68 -20.85
C ALA A 62 -9.98 15.99 -19.97
N GLU A 63 -10.36 15.42 -18.83
CA GLU A 63 -9.45 14.63 -17.97
C GLU A 63 -9.01 13.30 -18.60
N GLN A 64 -9.77 12.78 -19.56
CA GLN A 64 -9.50 11.52 -20.25
C GLN A 64 -8.78 11.69 -21.60
N ILE A 65 -8.24 12.87 -21.90
CA ILE A 65 -7.41 13.10 -23.09
C ILE A 65 -5.95 13.35 -22.69
N GLN A 66 -5.04 12.73 -23.42
CA GLN A 66 -3.61 13.02 -23.38
C GLN A 66 -3.09 13.36 -24.78
N TYR A 67 -2.13 14.27 -24.84
CA TYR A 67 -1.52 14.76 -26.08
C TYR A 67 -0.05 14.40 -26.12
N ASN A 68 0.34 13.73 -27.19
CA ASN A 68 1.72 13.42 -27.50
C ASN A 68 2.25 14.38 -28.55
N THR A 69 2.91 15.45 -28.10
CA THR A 69 3.45 16.51 -28.96
C THR A 69 4.97 16.37 -29.11
N SER A 70 5.58 16.97 -30.13
CA SER A 70 7.03 16.98 -30.34
C SER A 70 7.83 17.40 -29.09
N VAL A 71 7.28 18.30 -28.28
CA VAL A 71 7.94 18.84 -27.08
C VAL A 71 7.67 17.97 -25.85
N ALA A 72 6.41 17.61 -25.57
CA ALA A 72 6.02 16.96 -24.31
C ALA A 72 4.80 16.04 -24.44
N GLN A 73 4.65 15.12 -23.48
CA GLN A 73 3.40 14.43 -23.21
C GLN A 73 2.59 15.30 -22.24
N ILE A 74 1.34 15.61 -22.58
CA ILE A 74 0.47 16.49 -21.79
C ILE A 74 -0.78 15.70 -21.39
N GLY A 75 -1.21 15.80 -20.13
CA GLY A 75 -2.31 15.01 -19.58
C GLY A 75 -1.82 13.75 -18.88
N SER A 76 -2.74 12.98 -18.32
CA SER A 76 -2.40 11.72 -17.63
C SER A 76 -1.93 10.66 -18.63
N PRO A 77 -0.83 9.92 -18.37
CA PRO A 77 -0.42 8.81 -19.22
C PRO A 77 -1.45 7.66 -19.26
N LEU A 78 -2.38 7.63 -18.28
CA LEU A 78 -3.46 6.65 -18.17
C LEU A 78 -4.81 7.15 -18.72
N ALA A 79 -4.84 8.34 -19.33
CA ALA A 79 -6.04 8.90 -19.94
C ALA A 79 -6.51 8.05 -21.15
N LEU A 80 -7.82 7.89 -21.31
CA LEU A 80 -8.46 6.99 -22.28
C LEU A 80 -8.07 7.26 -23.75
N LEU A 81 -7.96 8.54 -24.14
CA LEU A 81 -7.68 8.96 -25.51
C LEU A 81 -6.28 9.54 -25.60
N GLU A 82 -5.42 8.97 -26.44
CA GLU A 82 -4.14 9.58 -26.79
C GLU A 82 -4.18 10.16 -28.21
N MET A 83 -3.92 11.46 -28.30
CA MET A 83 -3.75 12.17 -29.56
C MET A 83 -2.27 12.39 -29.84
N HIS A 84 -1.74 11.71 -30.86
CA HIS A 84 -0.41 11.98 -31.40
C HIS A 84 -0.49 13.18 -32.35
N VAL A 85 0.09 14.30 -31.92
CA VAL A 85 0.07 15.55 -32.65
C VAL A 85 1.35 15.66 -33.48
N ASN A 86 1.23 15.52 -34.79
CA ASN A 86 2.35 15.63 -35.73
C ASN A 86 2.11 16.78 -36.73
N PRO A 87 3.14 17.20 -37.50
CA PRO A 87 3.01 18.32 -38.43
C PRO A 87 1.92 18.16 -39.50
N GLU A 88 1.68 16.93 -39.97
CA GLU A 88 0.77 16.65 -41.10
C GLU A 88 -0.27 15.57 -40.80
N VAL A 89 0.04 14.58 -39.96
CA VAL A 89 -0.86 13.45 -39.67
C VAL A 89 -1.03 13.27 -38.17
N ASN A 90 -2.21 13.61 -37.64
CA ASN A 90 -2.54 13.33 -36.26
C ASN A 90 -3.18 11.94 -36.14
N VAL A 91 -2.85 11.22 -35.08
CA VAL A 91 -3.37 9.87 -34.84
C VAL A 91 -4.07 9.84 -33.49
N VAL A 92 -5.28 9.30 -33.45
CA VAL A 92 -6.04 9.13 -32.20
C VAL A 92 -6.15 7.64 -31.89
N VAL A 93 -5.73 7.24 -30.68
CA VAL A 93 -5.77 5.85 -30.21
C VAL A 93 -6.37 5.75 -28.82
N GLY A 94 -6.92 4.58 -28.50
CA GLY A 94 -7.40 4.27 -27.15
C GLY A 94 -6.28 3.72 -26.26
N CYS A 95 -6.23 4.17 -25.01
CA CYS A 95 -5.30 3.73 -23.97
C CYS A 95 -6.09 3.18 -22.78
N GLY A 96 -6.07 1.87 -22.59
CA GLY A 96 -6.84 1.18 -21.57
C GLY A 96 -6.95 -0.32 -21.86
N LEU A 97 -7.41 -1.09 -20.88
CA LEU A 97 -7.61 -2.54 -21.05
C LEU A 97 -8.70 -2.82 -22.09
N GLY A 98 -8.29 -3.12 -23.31
CA GLY A 98 -9.11 -3.25 -24.51
C GLY A 98 -8.63 -2.39 -25.70
N GLY A 99 -7.68 -1.48 -25.47
CA GLY A 99 -7.13 -0.55 -26.46
C GLY A 99 -8.22 0.29 -27.17
N THR A 100 -8.03 0.56 -28.45
CA THR A 100 -8.97 1.37 -29.26
C THR A 100 -10.37 0.74 -29.38
N SER A 101 -10.56 -0.54 -29.06
CA SER A 101 -11.92 -1.12 -29.03
C SER A 101 -12.83 -0.40 -28.02
N LEU A 102 -12.27 0.19 -26.96
CA LEU A 102 -13.01 0.96 -25.98
C LEU A 102 -13.70 2.18 -26.59
N ILE A 103 -13.07 2.83 -27.57
CA ILE A 103 -13.49 4.13 -28.13
C ILE A 103 -13.87 4.09 -29.62
N ASN A 104 -13.77 2.94 -30.29
CA ASN A 104 -14.06 2.89 -31.73
C ASN A 104 -15.57 2.92 -32.06
N ALA A 105 -15.85 2.92 -33.35
CA ALA A 105 -17.18 3.01 -33.94
C ALA A 105 -17.89 1.65 -34.13
N ASN A 106 -17.26 0.53 -33.74
CA ASN A 106 -17.76 -0.87 -33.79
C ASN A 106 -17.92 -1.54 -35.16
N VAL A 107 -17.63 -0.87 -36.28
CA VAL A 107 -17.90 -1.44 -37.62
C VAL A 107 -16.95 -2.60 -37.94
N ALA A 108 -17.51 -3.76 -38.28
CA ALA A 108 -16.80 -5.01 -38.52
C ALA A 108 -16.94 -5.45 -39.99
N LEU A 109 -16.25 -4.78 -40.90
CA LEU A 109 -16.30 -5.06 -42.34
C LEU A 109 -15.10 -5.88 -42.82
N LYS A 110 -15.34 -6.75 -43.81
CA LYS A 110 -14.26 -7.32 -44.61
C LYS A 110 -13.77 -6.28 -45.64
N PRO A 111 -12.46 -6.22 -45.92
CA PRO A 111 -11.92 -5.38 -46.99
C PRO A 111 -12.40 -5.90 -48.35
N ASP A 112 -12.25 -5.08 -49.40
CA ASP A 112 -12.51 -5.56 -50.77
C ASP A 112 -11.60 -6.76 -51.07
N ALA A 113 -12.18 -7.86 -51.57
CA ALA A 113 -11.46 -9.11 -51.78
C ALA A 113 -10.27 -8.96 -52.74
N ARG A 114 -10.32 -8.01 -53.68
CA ARG A 114 -9.25 -7.75 -54.66
C ARG A 114 -7.98 -7.21 -54.00
N LEU A 115 -8.06 -6.66 -52.78
CA LEU A 115 -6.89 -6.19 -52.04
C LEU A 115 -5.98 -7.35 -51.62
N TRP A 116 -6.52 -8.57 -51.47
CA TRP A 116 -5.72 -9.75 -51.18
C TRP A 116 -4.86 -10.21 -52.35
N ASP A 117 -5.15 -9.78 -53.58
CA ASP A 117 -4.34 -10.11 -54.74
C ASP A 117 -3.05 -9.27 -54.82
N ASP A 118 -2.97 -8.16 -54.06
CA ASP A 118 -1.80 -7.28 -54.01
C ASP A 118 -0.55 -8.06 -53.56
N PRO A 119 0.55 -8.03 -54.34
CA PRO A 119 1.74 -8.82 -54.06
C PRO A 119 2.50 -8.38 -52.80
N ARG A 120 2.16 -7.23 -52.18
CA ARG A 120 2.71 -6.86 -50.88
C ARG A 120 2.24 -7.79 -49.77
N TRP A 121 1.07 -8.42 -49.92
CA TRP A 121 0.69 -9.53 -49.03
C TRP A 121 1.55 -10.76 -49.31
N PRO A 122 2.09 -11.43 -48.26
CA PRO A 122 2.87 -12.64 -48.44
C PRO A 122 2.13 -13.69 -49.27
N ALA A 123 2.83 -14.36 -50.18
CA ALA A 123 2.24 -15.39 -51.05
C ALA A 123 1.51 -16.49 -50.24
N ALA A 124 2.04 -16.83 -49.06
CA ALA A 124 1.43 -17.79 -48.15
C ALA A 124 0.11 -17.31 -47.53
N VAL A 125 -0.06 -16.00 -47.30
CA VAL A 125 -1.35 -15.43 -46.84
C VAL A 125 -2.35 -15.44 -47.99
N ARG A 126 -1.92 -15.02 -49.18
CA ARG A 126 -2.77 -15.00 -50.39
C ARG A 126 -3.28 -16.39 -50.78
N ALA A 127 -2.48 -17.42 -50.56
CA ALA A 127 -2.87 -18.82 -50.81
C ALA A 127 -3.82 -19.40 -49.74
N ASP A 128 -3.97 -18.75 -48.59
CA ASP A 128 -4.61 -19.28 -47.38
C ASP A 128 -6.00 -18.66 -47.08
N GLN A 129 -6.68 -18.17 -48.12
CA GLN A 129 -7.96 -17.45 -47.97
C GLN A 129 -9.05 -18.26 -47.27
N ALA A 130 -9.10 -19.58 -47.49
CA ALA A 130 -10.10 -20.43 -46.83
C ALA A 130 -9.94 -20.46 -45.31
N ASN A 131 -8.71 -20.52 -44.79
CA ASN A 131 -8.48 -20.44 -43.35
C ASN A 131 -8.68 -19.02 -42.83
N LEU A 132 -8.37 -18.00 -43.63
CA LEU A 132 -8.65 -16.62 -43.27
C LEU A 132 -10.15 -16.37 -43.11
N ASP A 133 -10.99 -16.95 -43.98
CA ASP A 133 -12.46 -16.89 -43.85
C ASP A 133 -12.98 -17.56 -42.57
N ILE A 134 -12.39 -18.70 -42.16
CA ILE A 134 -12.70 -19.33 -40.87
C ILE A 134 -12.32 -18.40 -39.71
N CYS A 135 -11.18 -17.72 -39.81
CA CYS A 135 -10.72 -16.77 -38.79
C CYS A 135 -11.61 -15.53 -38.73
N TYR A 136 -12.09 -15.03 -39.87
CA TYR A 136 -13.11 -13.99 -39.94
C TYR A 136 -14.39 -14.41 -39.23
N GLU A 137 -14.90 -15.61 -39.50
CA GLU A 137 -16.13 -16.11 -38.88
C GLU A 137 -15.98 -16.26 -37.36
N ARG A 138 -14.83 -16.76 -36.89
CA ARG A 138 -14.54 -16.88 -35.47
C ARG A 138 -14.49 -15.51 -34.79
N ALA A 139 -13.84 -14.54 -35.42
CA ALA A 139 -13.78 -13.17 -34.90
C ALA A 139 -15.16 -12.52 -34.86
N THR A 140 -15.95 -12.64 -35.93
CA THR A 140 -17.35 -12.17 -36.03
C THR A 140 -18.21 -12.75 -34.91
N THR A 141 -18.10 -14.05 -34.67
CA THR A 141 -18.86 -14.77 -33.63
C THR A 141 -18.48 -14.28 -32.22
N MET A 142 -17.17 -14.21 -31.91
CA MET A 142 -16.70 -13.81 -30.58
C MET A 142 -16.99 -12.33 -30.28
N LEU A 143 -16.87 -11.46 -31.27
CA LEU A 143 -17.16 -10.03 -31.16
C LEU A 143 -18.66 -9.72 -31.25
N GLY A 144 -19.50 -10.71 -31.59
CA GLY A 144 -20.95 -10.54 -31.73
C GLY A 144 -21.33 -9.49 -32.78
N ALA A 145 -20.65 -9.47 -33.92
CA ALA A 145 -20.90 -8.48 -34.96
C ALA A 145 -22.24 -8.76 -35.67
N THR A 146 -23.15 -7.78 -35.64
CA THR A 146 -24.48 -7.87 -36.25
C THR A 146 -24.94 -6.49 -36.74
N PRO A 147 -25.74 -6.39 -37.82
CA PRO A 147 -26.38 -5.14 -38.18
C PRO A 147 -27.33 -4.64 -37.09
N VAL A 148 -27.60 -3.33 -37.09
CA VAL A 148 -28.71 -2.74 -36.33
C VAL A 148 -30.02 -3.42 -36.79
N PRO A 149 -30.83 -3.99 -35.88
CA PRO A 149 -32.06 -4.67 -36.25
C PRO A 149 -33.10 -3.76 -36.91
N ASP A 150 -33.96 -4.33 -37.76
CA ASP A 150 -35.03 -3.57 -38.41
C ASP A 150 -36.12 -3.08 -37.45
N ASP A 151 -36.25 -3.70 -36.28
CA ASP A 151 -37.16 -3.30 -35.20
C ASP A 151 -36.50 -2.35 -34.18
N TYR A 152 -35.27 -1.88 -34.45
CA TYR A 152 -34.65 -0.83 -33.67
C TYR A 152 -35.39 0.50 -33.87
N PRO A 153 -35.46 1.40 -32.86
CA PRO A 153 -36.11 2.70 -33.02
C PRO A 153 -35.57 3.50 -34.22
N ASP A 154 -36.43 4.30 -34.83
CA ASP A 154 -36.06 5.18 -35.94
C ASP A 154 -34.91 6.12 -35.54
N LEU A 155 -33.91 6.25 -36.41
CA LEU A 155 -32.69 7.02 -36.17
C LEU A 155 -32.59 8.14 -37.21
N PRO A 156 -32.79 9.42 -36.85
CA PRO A 156 -32.82 10.51 -37.83
C PRO A 156 -31.51 10.64 -38.63
N LYS A 157 -30.35 10.39 -38.01
CA LYS A 157 -29.04 10.34 -38.70
C LYS A 157 -28.95 9.26 -39.80
N LEU A 158 -29.62 8.13 -39.60
CA LEU A 158 -29.67 7.06 -40.59
C LEU A 158 -30.57 7.43 -41.77
N ASP A 159 -31.71 8.07 -41.49
CA ASP A 159 -32.62 8.58 -42.54
C ASP A 159 -31.94 9.66 -43.39
N ALA A 160 -31.19 10.55 -42.75
CA ALA A 160 -30.37 11.55 -43.45
C ALA A 160 -29.32 10.90 -44.36
N LEU A 161 -28.59 9.88 -43.89
CA LEU A 161 -27.65 9.13 -44.73
C LEU A 161 -28.35 8.47 -45.93
N ALA A 162 -29.56 7.94 -45.77
CA ALA A 162 -30.33 7.35 -46.87
C ALA A 162 -30.71 8.40 -47.94
N LEU A 163 -31.03 9.64 -47.53
CA LEU A 163 -31.26 10.76 -48.46
C LEU A 163 -29.99 11.13 -49.23
N SER A 164 -28.86 11.21 -48.55
CA SER A 164 -27.56 11.44 -49.17
C SER A 164 -27.20 10.31 -50.16
N ALA A 165 -27.46 9.05 -49.81
CA ALA A 165 -27.25 7.92 -50.72
C ALA A 165 -28.09 8.04 -52.00
N LYS A 166 -29.35 8.46 -51.88
CA LYS A 166 -30.22 8.72 -53.04
C LYS A 166 -29.68 9.85 -53.92
N LYS A 167 -29.17 10.92 -53.32
CA LYS A 167 -28.57 12.04 -54.05
C LYS A 167 -27.32 11.64 -54.83
N LEU A 168 -26.49 10.77 -54.24
CA LEU A 168 -25.30 10.22 -54.89
C LEU A 168 -25.63 9.16 -55.95
N GLY A 169 -26.90 8.76 -56.12
CA GLY A 169 -27.28 7.64 -56.99
C GLY A 169 -26.84 6.27 -56.46
N MET A 170 -26.66 6.15 -55.15
CA MET A 170 -26.10 4.98 -54.45
C MET A 170 -27.10 4.34 -53.47
N SER A 171 -28.40 4.47 -53.69
CA SER A 171 -29.43 3.88 -52.80
C SER A 171 -29.29 2.37 -52.61
N GLU A 172 -28.94 1.62 -53.66
CA GLU A 172 -28.72 0.16 -53.59
C GLU A 172 -27.39 -0.21 -52.88
N ARG A 173 -26.54 0.78 -52.59
CA ARG A 173 -25.26 0.63 -51.89
C ARG A 173 -25.33 1.17 -50.46
N PHE A 174 -26.52 1.59 -50.03
CA PHE A 174 -26.80 1.97 -48.65
C PHE A 174 -27.31 0.77 -47.85
N TYR A 175 -26.67 0.46 -46.73
CA TYR A 175 -27.09 -0.64 -45.85
C TYR A 175 -26.67 -0.40 -44.39
N ARG A 176 -27.22 -1.22 -43.48
CA ARG A 176 -26.79 -1.28 -42.07
C ARG A 176 -25.60 -2.25 -41.95
N PRO A 177 -24.36 -1.78 -41.69
CA PRO A 177 -23.22 -2.67 -41.62
C PRO A 177 -23.24 -3.52 -40.35
N PRO A 178 -22.58 -4.69 -40.33
CA PRO A 178 -22.36 -5.43 -39.10
C PRO A 178 -21.49 -4.61 -38.13
N ILE A 179 -21.97 -4.45 -36.89
CA ILE A 179 -21.27 -3.74 -35.82
C ILE A 179 -21.16 -4.60 -34.56
N THR A 180 -20.09 -4.42 -33.79
CA THR A 180 -19.82 -5.12 -32.52
C THR A 180 -20.62 -4.51 -31.36
N VAL A 181 -21.95 -4.58 -31.44
CA VAL A 181 -22.90 -4.07 -30.43
C VAL A 181 -23.98 -5.10 -30.14
N THR A 182 -24.30 -5.29 -28.87
CA THR A 182 -25.34 -6.21 -28.42
C THR A 182 -26.72 -5.54 -28.48
N PHE A 183 -27.67 -6.19 -29.16
CA PHE A 183 -29.06 -5.71 -29.31
C PHE A 183 -30.10 -6.57 -28.56
N LYS A 184 -29.64 -7.56 -27.79
CA LYS A 184 -30.49 -8.45 -26.99
C LYS A 184 -29.85 -8.65 -25.61
N ASP A 185 -30.67 -8.75 -24.58
CA ASP A 185 -30.17 -9.02 -23.22
C ASP A 185 -29.70 -10.48 -23.11
N GLY A 186 -28.62 -10.70 -22.36
CA GLY A 186 -28.11 -12.03 -22.03
C GLY A 186 -26.60 -12.16 -22.15
N LYS A 187 -26.12 -13.41 -22.17
CA LYS A 187 -24.69 -13.72 -22.28
C LYS A 187 -24.20 -13.62 -23.72
N ASN A 188 -23.04 -13.02 -23.91
CA ASN A 188 -22.33 -13.05 -25.18
C ASN A 188 -21.50 -14.34 -25.35
N ALA A 189 -20.74 -14.42 -26.46
CA ALA A 189 -19.93 -15.58 -26.81
C ALA A 189 -18.86 -15.96 -25.76
N ALA A 190 -18.40 -15.00 -24.95
CA ALA A 190 -17.46 -15.23 -23.86
C ALA A 190 -18.14 -15.53 -22.52
N GLY A 191 -19.47 -15.65 -22.49
CA GLY A 191 -20.25 -15.89 -21.28
C GLY A 191 -20.47 -14.65 -20.40
N VAL A 192 -20.13 -13.46 -20.89
CA VAL A 192 -20.33 -12.19 -20.19
C VAL A 192 -21.78 -11.72 -20.32
N GLU A 193 -22.42 -11.42 -19.20
CA GLU A 193 -23.76 -10.82 -19.17
C GLU A 193 -23.75 -9.39 -19.72
N GLN A 194 -24.65 -9.11 -20.67
CA GLN A 194 -24.81 -7.80 -21.30
C GLN A 194 -26.28 -7.40 -21.40
N GLN A 195 -26.50 -6.09 -21.39
CA GLN A 195 -27.77 -5.47 -21.72
C GLN A 195 -27.76 -5.04 -23.19
N ARG A 196 -28.93 -5.04 -23.82
CA ARG A 196 -29.11 -4.51 -25.16
C ARG A 196 -28.77 -3.01 -25.23
N CYS A 197 -28.30 -2.56 -26.38
CA CYS A 197 -28.04 -1.15 -26.65
C CYS A 197 -29.30 -0.30 -26.45
N ASN A 198 -29.20 0.72 -25.61
CA ASN A 198 -30.27 1.69 -25.33
C ASN A 198 -30.30 2.86 -26.32
N GLY A 199 -29.33 2.95 -27.23
CA GLY A 199 -29.27 3.99 -28.26
C GLY A 199 -28.70 5.32 -27.79
N CYS A 200 -27.82 5.31 -26.77
CA CYS A 200 -27.29 6.54 -26.18
C CYS A 200 -26.33 7.36 -27.06
N GLY A 201 -25.72 6.78 -28.10
CA GLY A 201 -24.81 7.54 -28.99
C GLY A 201 -23.40 7.82 -28.45
N ASP A 202 -23.03 7.38 -27.25
CA ASP A 202 -21.72 7.71 -26.63
C ASP A 202 -20.59 6.71 -26.95
N CYS A 203 -20.72 5.90 -28.03
CA CYS A 203 -19.80 4.79 -28.25
C CYS A 203 -18.32 5.20 -28.41
N ASN A 204 -18.05 6.42 -28.89
CA ASN A 204 -16.70 6.91 -29.17
C ASN A 204 -15.98 7.56 -27.97
N SER A 205 -16.66 7.72 -26.83
CA SER A 205 -16.05 8.01 -25.54
C SER A 205 -16.09 6.80 -24.58
N GLY A 206 -16.64 5.67 -25.03
CA GLY A 206 -16.80 4.44 -24.26
C GLY A 206 -18.22 4.21 -23.77
N CYS A 207 -18.63 2.94 -23.71
CA CYS A 207 -20.01 2.56 -23.42
C CYS A 207 -20.25 2.34 -21.92
N ASN A 208 -20.96 3.27 -21.28
CA ASN A 208 -21.35 3.16 -19.87
C ASN A 208 -22.52 2.19 -19.60
N HIS A 209 -23.03 1.48 -20.62
CA HIS A 209 -24.18 0.58 -20.49
C HIS A 209 -23.81 -0.89 -20.76
N GLY A 210 -22.55 -1.19 -21.08
CA GLY A 210 -22.07 -2.57 -21.31
C GLY A 210 -22.56 -3.25 -22.60
N ALA A 211 -23.28 -2.54 -23.48
CA ALA A 211 -23.79 -3.09 -24.74
C ALA A 211 -22.74 -3.19 -25.85
N LYS A 212 -21.63 -2.44 -25.75
CA LYS A 212 -20.55 -2.44 -26.74
C LYS A 212 -19.65 -3.68 -26.57
N ASN A 213 -19.43 -4.45 -27.64
CA ASN A 213 -18.59 -5.65 -27.63
C ASN A 213 -17.11 -5.33 -27.86
N SER A 214 -16.55 -4.41 -27.08
CA SER A 214 -15.10 -4.20 -27.09
C SER A 214 -14.37 -5.41 -26.49
N THR A 215 -13.06 -5.54 -26.71
CA THR A 215 -12.31 -6.75 -26.33
C THR A 215 -12.35 -7.04 -24.82
N HIS A 216 -12.55 -5.99 -23.99
CA HIS A 216 -12.81 -6.10 -22.55
C HIS A 216 -14.10 -6.86 -22.17
N MET A 217 -15.04 -7.06 -23.10
CA MET A 217 -16.29 -7.78 -22.88
C MET A 217 -16.27 -9.20 -23.48
N ASN A 218 -15.21 -9.59 -24.21
CA ASN A 218 -15.15 -10.89 -24.87
C ASN A 218 -13.80 -11.60 -24.69
N TYR A 219 -12.81 -11.33 -25.54
CA TYR A 219 -11.53 -12.02 -25.57
C TYR A 219 -10.73 -11.90 -24.26
N LEU A 220 -10.74 -10.74 -23.59
CA LEU A 220 -10.01 -10.56 -22.34
C LEU A 220 -10.63 -11.32 -21.16
N PRO A 221 -11.96 -11.25 -20.92
CA PRO A 221 -12.63 -12.16 -19.99
C PRO A 221 -12.37 -13.64 -20.29
N ASP A 222 -12.39 -14.03 -21.57
CA ASP A 222 -12.09 -15.40 -22.00
C ASP A 222 -10.65 -15.81 -21.68
N ALA A 223 -9.67 -14.92 -21.91
CA ALA A 223 -8.28 -15.16 -21.56
C ALA A 223 -8.09 -15.39 -20.04
N VAL A 224 -8.70 -14.53 -19.21
CA VAL A 224 -8.66 -14.68 -17.75
C VAL A 224 -9.33 -15.97 -17.30
N ALA A 225 -10.49 -16.31 -17.87
CA ALA A 225 -11.21 -17.55 -17.56
C ALA A 225 -10.40 -18.82 -17.90
N HIS A 226 -9.38 -18.71 -18.76
CA HIS A 226 -8.43 -19.77 -19.11
C HIS A 226 -7.04 -19.61 -18.46
N GLY A 227 -6.86 -18.67 -17.54
CA GLY A 227 -5.67 -18.55 -16.69
C GLY A 227 -4.64 -17.51 -17.14
N ALA A 228 -4.94 -16.65 -18.11
CA ALA A 228 -4.07 -15.50 -18.42
C ALA A 228 -4.05 -14.50 -17.25
N GLN A 229 -2.86 -13.99 -16.92
CA GLN A 229 -2.71 -12.86 -16.00
C GLN A 229 -2.59 -11.56 -16.80
N ILE A 230 -3.33 -10.54 -16.39
CA ILE A 230 -3.36 -9.23 -17.06
C ILE A 230 -2.82 -8.17 -16.10
N PHE A 231 -1.88 -7.35 -16.55
CA PHE A 231 -1.30 -6.27 -15.76
C PHE A 231 -1.49 -4.93 -16.48
N THR A 232 -2.26 -4.03 -15.88
CA THR A 232 -2.52 -2.68 -16.38
C THR A 232 -1.54 -1.67 -15.81
N GLY A 233 -1.39 -0.51 -16.44
CA GLY A 233 -0.40 0.49 -16.02
C GLY A 233 1.03 0.04 -16.30
N VAL A 234 1.28 -0.81 -17.31
CA VAL A 234 2.62 -1.34 -17.65
C VAL A 234 3.01 -0.87 -19.05
N ALA A 235 3.91 0.12 -19.13
CA ALA A 235 4.43 0.65 -20.38
C ALA A 235 5.68 -0.14 -20.82
N VAL A 236 5.52 -1.02 -21.80
CA VAL A 236 6.67 -1.74 -22.40
C VAL A 236 7.49 -0.80 -23.27
N HIS A 237 8.79 -0.77 -23.05
CA HIS A 237 9.73 0.09 -23.77
C HIS A 237 10.49 -0.66 -24.85
N SER A 238 11.09 -1.81 -24.54
CA SER A 238 11.89 -2.58 -25.48
C SER A 238 11.82 -4.07 -25.20
N VAL A 239 12.16 -4.88 -26.20
CA VAL A 239 12.30 -6.33 -26.11
C VAL A 239 13.68 -6.69 -26.62
N VAL A 240 14.46 -7.38 -25.80
CA VAL A 240 15.83 -7.80 -26.15
C VAL A 240 15.98 -9.30 -25.92
N ARG A 241 16.84 -9.95 -26.72
CA ARG A 241 17.13 -11.37 -26.54
C ARG A 241 18.25 -11.55 -25.52
N ASP A 242 18.02 -12.39 -24.51
CA ASP A 242 19.11 -12.96 -23.73
C ASP A 242 19.62 -14.20 -24.46
N ALA A 243 20.74 -14.03 -25.18
CA ALA A 243 21.36 -15.11 -25.94
C ALA A 243 21.94 -16.24 -25.08
N ALA A 244 22.33 -15.96 -23.82
CA ALA A 244 22.91 -16.95 -22.93
C ALA A 244 21.84 -17.91 -22.40
N ARG A 245 20.66 -17.37 -22.08
CA ARG A 245 19.53 -18.14 -21.55
C ARG A 245 18.56 -18.64 -22.63
N GLY A 246 18.62 -18.05 -23.82
CA GLY A 246 17.71 -18.40 -24.92
C GLY A 246 16.30 -17.82 -24.78
N VAL A 247 16.08 -16.86 -23.87
CA VAL A 247 14.77 -16.24 -23.59
C VAL A 247 14.72 -14.77 -24.02
N TRP A 248 13.52 -14.21 -24.14
CA TRP A 248 13.29 -12.79 -24.34
C TRP A 248 13.19 -12.05 -23.01
N CYS A 249 13.73 -10.84 -22.95
CA CYS A 249 13.55 -9.90 -21.85
C CYS A 249 12.67 -8.74 -22.32
N VAL A 250 11.48 -8.63 -21.75
CA VAL A 250 10.54 -7.54 -22.02
C VAL A 250 10.75 -6.45 -20.96
N ARG A 251 11.35 -5.33 -21.36
CA ARG A 251 11.64 -4.21 -20.47
C ARG A 251 10.47 -3.24 -20.40
N TYR A 252 10.07 -2.86 -19.20
CA TYR A 252 8.88 -2.04 -18.98
C TYR A 252 9.04 -1.05 -17.82
N GLN A 253 8.19 -0.03 -17.84
CA GLN A 253 8.01 0.93 -16.76
C GLN A 253 6.55 0.95 -16.31
N PRO A 254 6.25 0.79 -15.02
CA PRO A 254 4.92 1.03 -14.50
C PRO A 254 4.53 2.50 -14.69
N ALA A 255 3.43 2.73 -15.39
CA ALA A 255 2.85 4.05 -15.59
C ALA A 255 2.23 4.58 -14.28
N ASP A 256 2.34 5.88 -14.05
CA ASP A 256 1.71 6.60 -12.93
C ASP A 256 2.20 6.22 -11.52
N LEU A 257 3.23 5.37 -11.39
CA LEU A 257 3.91 5.13 -10.10
C LEU A 257 4.93 6.23 -9.74
N LYS A 258 5.06 7.24 -10.60
CA LYS A 258 5.97 8.39 -10.46
C LYS A 258 7.43 7.99 -10.27
N ARG A 259 7.81 6.80 -10.78
CA ARG A 259 9.17 6.26 -10.71
C ARG A 259 10.16 7.12 -11.50
N GLU A 260 9.67 7.82 -12.53
CA GLU A 260 10.43 8.79 -13.31
C GLU A 260 10.90 10.02 -12.50
N LEU A 261 10.27 10.34 -11.36
CA LEU A 261 10.79 11.38 -10.45
C LEU A 261 12.16 11.03 -9.86
N TYR A 262 12.52 9.75 -9.91
CA TYR A 262 13.76 9.18 -9.37
C TYR A 262 14.72 8.69 -10.44
N ASP A 263 14.44 8.92 -11.73
CA ASP A 263 15.20 8.35 -12.85
C ASP A 263 15.35 6.81 -12.72
N ALA A 264 14.32 6.16 -12.19
CA ALA A 264 14.38 4.76 -11.84
C ALA A 264 14.55 3.87 -13.08
N PRO A 265 15.45 2.87 -13.04
CA PRO A 265 15.61 1.91 -14.13
C PRO A 265 14.32 1.16 -14.50
N GLU A 266 14.27 0.72 -15.75
CA GLU A 266 13.22 -0.19 -16.26
C GLU A 266 13.25 -1.52 -15.51
N LEU A 267 12.07 -2.07 -15.23
CA LEU A 267 11.95 -3.47 -14.81
C LEU A 267 11.96 -4.37 -16.05
N PHE A 268 12.11 -5.67 -15.84
CA PHE A 268 11.93 -6.65 -16.91
C PHE A 268 11.16 -7.88 -16.44
N VAL A 269 10.46 -8.51 -17.38
CA VAL A 269 9.93 -9.87 -17.26
C VAL A 269 10.49 -10.72 -18.40
N THR A 270 10.75 -12.01 -18.15
CA THR A 270 11.28 -12.90 -19.18
C THR A 270 10.19 -13.76 -19.83
N ALA A 271 10.40 -14.14 -21.10
CA ALA A 271 9.47 -14.99 -21.81
C ALA A 271 10.12 -15.89 -22.87
N ASP A 272 9.50 -17.03 -23.17
CA ASP A 272 9.88 -17.87 -24.31
C ASP A 272 9.36 -17.26 -25.62
N VAL A 273 8.12 -16.75 -25.60
CA VAL A 273 7.46 -16.08 -26.73
C VAL A 273 6.98 -14.68 -26.31
N VAL A 274 7.25 -13.69 -27.15
CA VAL A 274 6.74 -12.31 -27.02
C VAL A 274 5.89 -11.96 -28.23
N ILE A 275 4.66 -11.52 -27.98
CA ILE A 275 3.72 -11.07 -29.00
C ILE A 275 3.48 -9.57 -28.81
N LEU A 276 4.01 -8.76 -29.72
CA LEU A 276 3.75 -7.33 -29.76
C LEU A 276 2.38 -7.07 -30.41
N SER A 277 1.52 -6.39 -29.66
CA SER A 277 0.16 -6.00 -30.05
C SER A 277 -0.23 -4.65 -29.45
N ALA A 278 0.74 -3.75 -29.33
CA ALA A 278 0.62 -2.41 -28.74
C ALA A 278 -0.01 -1.38 -29.71
N GLY A 279 -0.59 -1.85 -30.81
CA GLY A 279 -1.13 -1.04 -31.89
C GLY A 279 -0.02 -0.53 -32.83
N THR A 280 -0.45 0.02 -33.96
CA THR A 280 0.43 0.48 -35.05
C THR A 280 1.62 1.31 -34.57
N LEU A 281 1.36 2.35 -33.79
CA LEU A 281 2.42 3.22 -33.26
C LEU A 281 3.21 2.55 -32.13
N GLY A 282 2.54 1.80 -31.25
CA GLY A 282 3.16 1.19 -30.08
C GLY A 282 4.14 0.07 -30.43
N SER A 283 3.71 -0.90 -31.24
CA SER A 283 4.54 -2.04 -31.64
C SER A 283 5.74 -1.60 -32.48
N THR A 284 5.51 -0.68 -33.41
CA THR A 284 6.59 -0.08 -34.21
C THR A 284 7.60 0.67 -33.33
N ALA A 285 7.14 1.47 -32.35
CA ALA A 285 8.02 2.18 -31.44
C ALA A 285 8.82 1.25 -30.52
N ILE A 286 8.20 0.17 -30.03
CA ILE A 286 8.90 -0.85 -29.22
C ILE A 286 10.02 -1.47 -30.04
N LEU A 287 9.76 -1.89 -31.29
CA LEU A 287 10.80 -2.46 -32.14
C LEU A 287 11.89 -1.45 -32.50
N LEU A 288 11.55 -0.18 -32.77
CA LEU A 288 12.55 0.87 -33.04
C LEU A 288 13.46 1.12 -31.83
N ARG A 289 12.92 1.15 -30.61
CA ARG A 289 13.73 1.24 -29.39
C ARG A 289 14.53 -0.03 -29.13
N SER A 290 13.98 -1.19 -29.46
CA SER A 290 14.69 -2.48 -29.36
C SER A 290 15.86 -2.53 -30.34
N GLN A 291 15.71 -1.97 -31.55
CA GLN A 291 16.78 -1.80 -32.53
C GLN A 291 17.88 -0.88 -32.00
N GLN A 292 17.52 0.26 -31.40
CA GLN A 292 18.48 1.15 -30.73
C GLN A 292 19.23 0.44 -29.59
N ALA A 293 18.59 -0.54 -28.94
CA ALA A 293 19.18 -1.40 -27.92
C ALA A 293 19.98 -2.60 -28.47
N GLY A 294 20.10 -2.73 -29.80
CA GLY A 294 20.93 -3.75 -30.47
C GLY A 294 20.18 -4.91 -31.11
N LEU A 295 18.85 -4.93 -31.11
CA LEU A 295 18.07 -5.95 -31.83
C LEU A 295 18.17 -5.73 -33.35
N SER A 296 18.70 -6.72 -34.07
CA SER A 296 18.70 -6.70 -35.54
C SER A 296 17.28 -6.81 -36.08
N VAL A 297 16.85 -5.89 -36.94
CA VAL A 297 15.51 -5.88 -37.54
C VAL A 297 15.59 -5.38 -38.98
N SER A 298 14.56 -5.67 -39.77
CA SER A 298 14.42 -5.19 -41.14
C SER A 298 14.55 -3.66 -41.27
N LYS A 299 15.08 -3.19 -42.41
CA LYS A 299 15.12 -1.76 -42.78
C LYS A 299 13.74 -1.18 -43.10
N GLN A 300 12.73 -2.04 -43.27
CA GLN A 300 11.34 -1.64 -43.51
C GLN A 300 10.62 -1.23 -42.21
N LEU A 301 11.27 -1.37 -41.05
CA LEU A 301 10.68 -0.95 -39.77
C LEU A 301 10.37 0.55 -39.78
N GLY A 302 9.12 0.87 -39.45
CA GLY A 302 8.58 2.23 -39.48
C GLY A 302 8.09 2.70 -40.86
N GLN A 303 8.27 1.93 -41.93
CA GLN A 303 7.80 2.30 -43.27
C GLN A 303 6.34 1.89 -43.51
N HIS A 304 5.78 2.37 -44.62
CA HIS A 304 4.44 2.02 -45.13
C HIS A 304 3.29 2.34 -44.16
N PHE A 305 3.43 3.42 -43.39
CA PHE A 305 2.33 3.89 -42.55
C PHE A 305 1.21 4.48 -43.40
N THR A 306 -0.02 4.12 -43.08
CA THR A 306 -1.24 4.62 -43.72
C THR A 306 -2.24 5.08 -42.67
N GLY A 307 -2.98 6.14 -42.99
CA GLY A 307 -4.12 6.62 -42.22
C GLY A 307 -5.44 5.97 -42.66
N ASN A 308 -5.35 4.95 -43.52
CA ASN A 308 -6.48 4.21 -44.10
C ASN A 308 -7.45 5.12 -44.88
N GLY A 309 -6.94 6.22 -45.43
CA GLY A 309 -7.74 7.23 -46.12
C GLY A 309 -8.83 7.86 -45.25
N ASP A 310 -8.63 7.93 -43.93
CA ASP A 310 -9.63 8.45 -42.99
C ASP A 310 -9.99 9.93 -43.29
N VAL A 311 -11.30 10.21 -43.37
CA VAL A 311 -11.83 11.57 -43.40
C VAL A 311 -12.92 11.74 -42.35
N LEU A 312 -12.79 12.79 -41.54
CA LEU A 312 -13.85 13.31 -40.67
C LEU A 312 -14.34 14.63 -41.27
N ALA A 313 -15.65 14.78 -41.44
CA ALA A 313 -16.26 16.02 -41.89
C ALA A 313 -17.70 16.13 -41.35
N PHE A 314 -18.35 17.26 -41.61
CA PHE A 314 -19.69 17.54 -41.09
C PHE A 314 -20.59 18.15 -42.16
N ALA A 315 -21.87 17.76 -42.20
CA ALA A 315 -22.92 18.61 -42.74
C ALA A 315 -23.55 19.36 -41.56
N PHE A 316 -23.19 20.64 -41.41
CA PHE A 316 -23.54 21.48 -40.28
C PHE A 316 -24.86 22.22 -40.54
N ASN A 317 -25.72 22.26 -39.53
CA ASN A 317 -26.99 22.99 -39.54
C ASN A 317 -27.88 22.66 -40.75
N THR A 318 -28.12 21.38 -41.00
CA THR A 318 -28.96 20.89 -42.09
C THR A 318 -30.44 21.19 -41.86
N ASP A 319 -31.26 21.10 -42.91
CA ASP A 319 -32.72 21.23 -42.81
C ASP A 319 -33.36 19.98 -42.19
N LYS A 320 -32.57 18.90 -42.08
CA LYS A 320 -32.95 17.67 -41.41
C LYS A 320 -32.50 17.65 -39.96
N VAL A 321 -33.38 17.13 -39.10
CA VAL A 321 -33.00 16.73 -37.75
C VAL A 321 -32.11 15.50 -37.86
N ILE A 322 -30.93 15.56 -37.26
CA ILE A 322 -29.97 14.46 -37.28
C ILE A 322 -29.95 13.72 -35.93
N ASN A 323 -30.09 14.46 -34.83
CA ASN A 323 -29.97 13.91 -33.47
C ASN A 323 -28.65 13.14 -33.26
N GLY A 324 -27.52 13.74 -33.66
CA GLY A 324 -26.21 13.10 -33.69
C GLY A 324 -25.38 13.19 -32.40
N VAL A 325 -25.89 13.81 -31.32
CA VAL A 325 -25.13 14.02 -30.07
C VAL A 325 -25.58 13.02 -29.01
N GLY A 326 -24.63 12.25 -28.47
CA GLY A 326 -24.88 11.22 -27.45
C GLY A 326 -25.42 11.77 -26.13
N TRP A 327 -26.11 10.94 -25.34
CA TRP A 327 -26.87 11.37 -24.16
C TRP A 327 -26.01 11.83 -22.98
N GLY A 328 -24.81 11.31 -22.79
CA GLY A 328 -23.97 11.63 -21.64
C GLY A 328 -24.67 11.30 -20.32
N THR A 329 -24.99 12.32 -19.53
CA THR A 329 -25.70 12.17 -18.24
C THR A 329 -27.22 12.27 -18.34
N HIS A 330 -27.78 12.49 -19.54
CA HIS A 330 -29.22 12.59 -19.72
C HIS A 330 -29.90 11.21 -19.50
N PRO A 331 -30.97 11.14 -18.67
CA PRO A 331 -31.79 9.94 -18.53
C PRO A 331 -32.36 9.44 -19.86
N ALA A 332 -32.55 8.13 -19.95
CA ALA A 332 -33.23 7.52 -21.10
C ALA A 332 -34.65 8.08 -21.25
N GLY A 333 -34.98 8.56 -22.45
CA GLY A 333 -36.28 9.17 -22.78
C GLY A 333 -36.29 10.70 -22.84
N ASP A 334 -35.26 11.37 -22.30
CA ASP A 334 -35.16 12.84 -22.40
C ASP A 334 -34.75 13.29 -23.81
N ILE A 335 -33.95 12.47 -24.48
CA ILE A 335 -33.47 12.69 -25.86
C ILE A 335 -33.90 11.48 -26.69
N LEU A 336 -34.25 11.72 -27.95
CA LEU A 336 -34.53 10.65 -28.91
C LEU A 336 -33.34 9.68 -29.00
N PRO A 337 -33.56 8.39 -29.28
CA PRO A 337 -32.47 7.46 -29.53
C PRO A 337 -31.53 7.99 -30.63
N VAL A 338 -30.26 8.14 -30.29
CA VAL A 338 -29.19 8.46 -31.24
C VAL A 338 -28.81 7.18 -31.99
N GLY A 339 -28.85 6.05 -31.29
CA GLY A 339 -28.39 4.75 -31.79
C GLY A 339 -26.90 4.50 -31.50
N PRO A 340 -26.32 3.39 -32.01
CA PRO A 340 -24.87 3.21 -32.01
C PRO A 340 -24.19 4.29 -32.85
N CYS A 341 -22.88 4.50 -32.64
CA CYS A 341 -22.12 5.53 -33.38
C CYS A 341 -22.32 5.43 -34.89
N ILE A 342 -22.22 4.22 -35.45
CA ILE A 342 -22.57 3.93 -36.85
C ILE A 342 -23.76 2.99 -36.88
N ALA A 343 -24.78 3.36 -37.62
CA ALA A 343 -25.93 2.51 -37.95
C ALA A 343 -26.06 2.25 -39.45
N GLY A 344 -25.47 3.08 -40.31
CA GLY A 344 -25.54 2.93 -41.77
C GLY A 344 -24.25 3.31 -42.50
N ILE A 345 -24.11 2.79 -43.72
CA ILE A 345 -22.99 3.03 -44.62
C ILE A 345 -23.47 3.21 -46.06
N ILE A 346 -22.75 4.02 -46.84
CA ILE A 346 -22.83 4.09 -48.31
C ILE A 346 -21.53 3.50 -48.85
N ASP A 347 -21.62 2.42 -49.61
CA ASP A 347 -20.45 1.63 -50.02
C ASP A 347 -20.06 1.89 -51.48
N HIS A 348 -19.01 2.68 -51.69
CA HIS A 348 -18.46 2.99 -53.01
C HIS A 348 -17.23 2.14 -53.37
N ARG A 349 -17.03 0.97 -52.77
CA ARG A 349 -15.84 0.13 -53.04
C ARG A 349 -15.88 -0.61 -54.37
N ASP A 350 -17.09 -0.86 -54.90
CA ASP A 350 -17.29 -1.51 -56.19
C ASP A 350 -17.04 -0.53 -57.36
N THR A 351 -15.76 -0.23 -57.55
CA THR A 351 -15.15 0.57 -58.63
C THR A 351 -14.24 -0.30 -59.49
N ALA A 352 -13.83 0.17 -60.68
CA ALA A 352 -12.93 -0.59 -61.55
C ALA A 352 -11.53 -0.78 -60.94
N ASN A 353 -10.99 0.26 -60.32
CA ASN A 353 -9.78 0.21 -59.52
C ASN A 353 -10.13 0.31 -58.04
N VAL A 354 -9.75 -0.70 -57.26
CA VAL A 354 -10.08 -0.79 -55.83
C VAL A 354 -9.64 0.45 -55.05
N LYS A 355 -8.52 1.08 -55.43
CA LYS A 355 -8.01 2.29 -54.78
C LYS A 355 -8.84 3.56 -55.02
N ASP A 356 -9.76 3.54 -55.97
CA ASP A 356 -10.70 4.65 -56.19
C ASP A 356 -11.94 4.53 -55.28
N GLY A 357 -12.08 3.39 -54.58
CA GLY A 357 -13.20 3.09 -53.71
C GLY A 357 -13.07 3.72 -52.33
N PHE A 358 -14.23 4.00 -51.71
CA PHE A 358 -14.33 4.48 -50.34
C PHE A 358 -15.68 4.06 -49.75
N VAL A 359 -15.84 4.21 -48.44
CA VAL A 359 -17.12 4.04 -47.75
C VAL A 359 -17.46 5.28 -46.94
N ILE A 360 -18.72 5.72 -46.96
CA ILE A 360 -19.20 6.85 -46.15
C ILE A 360 -20.09 6.31 -45.04
N GLU A 361 -19.74 6.58 -43.80
CA GLU A 361 -20.49 6.22 -42.60
C GLU A 361 -21.07 7.47 -41.94
N GLU A 362 -22.24 7.29 -41.35
CA GLU A 362 -22.87 8.30 -40.50
C GLU A 362 -22.43 8.08 -39.03
N GLY A 363 -22.01 9.14 -38.35
CA GLY A 363 -21.46 9.08 -37.00
C GLY A 363 -22.29 9.81 -35.94
N SER A 364 -22.19 9.37 -34.69
CA SER A 364 -22.56 10.19 -33.52
C SER A 364 -21.34 10.83 -32.85
N ILE A 365 -21.56 11.93 -32.15
CA ILE A 365 -20.56 12.61 -31.32
C ILE A 365 -20.93 12.36 -29.87
N ALA A 366 -20.07 11.71 -29.08
CA ALA A 366 -20.36 11.52 -27.66
C ALA A 366 -20.53 12.86 -26.93
N ALA A 367 -21.38 12.86 -25.90
CA ALA A 367 -21.71 14.06 -25.12
C ALA A 367 -20.50 14.85 -24.61
N PRO A 368 -19.40 14.22 -24.12
CA PRO A 368 -18.22 14.96 -23.65
C PRO A 368 -17.56 15.83 -24.72
N ILE A 369 -17.74 15.49 -25.99
CA ILE A 369 -17.11 16.18 -27.13
C ILE A 369 -18.06 17.23 -27.72
N GLY A 370 -19.38 16.98 -27.68
CA GLY A 370 -20.39 17.77 -28.41
C GLY A 370 -20.36 19.28 -28.12
N ALA A 371 -20.17 19.69 -26.85
CA ALA A 371 -20.12 21.10 -26.49
C ALA A 371 -18.88 21.83 -27.02
N ALA A 372 -17.71 21.18 -27.00
CA ALA A 372 -16.48 21.75 -27.55
C ALA A 372 -16.56 21.88 -29.07
N LEU A 373 -17.09 20.85 -29.74
CA LEU A 373 -17.23 20.82 -31.20
C LEU A 373 -18.20 21.91 -31.71
N MET A 374 -19.28 22.22 -30.96
CA MET A 374 -20.17 23.33 -31.29
C MET A 374 -19.41 24.66 -31.41
N GLY A 375 -18.55 24.97 -30.44
CA GLY A 375 -17.77 26.21 -30.45
C GLY A 375 -16.82 26.31 -31.64
N VAL A 376 -16.27 25.18 -32.09
CA VAL A 376 -15.37 25.13 -33.25
C VAL A 376 -16.16 25.23 -34.56
N LEU A 377 -17.22 24.44 -34.73
CA LEU A 377 -18.02 24.44 -35.96
C LEU A 377 -18.77 25.76 -36.18
N GLY A 378 -19.29 26.38 -35.12
CA GLY A 378 -19.93 27.70 -35.20
C GLY A 378 -19.00 28.82 -35.68
N VAL A 379 -17.68 28.65 -35.57
CA VAL A 379 -16.66 29.56 -36.11
C VAL A 379 -16.17 29.11 -37.49
N ALA A 380 -16.00 27.81 -37.72
CA ALA A 380 -15.47 27.28 -38.97
C ALA A 380 -16.48 27.38 -40.12
N ALA A 381 -17.76 27.11 -39.87
CA ALA A 381 -18.79 27.07 -40.92
C ALA A 381 -18.94 28.41 -41.67
N PRO A 382 -19.00 29.59 -40.99
CA PRO A 382 -19.11 30.88 -41.70
C PRO A 382 -17.86 31.32 -42.46
N VAL A 383 -16.68 30.76 -42.14
CA VAL A 383 -15.38 31.19 -42.71
C VAL A 383 -14.95 30.30 -43.87
N GLU A 384 -15.14 28.99 -43.73
CA GLU A 384 -14.61 27.99 -44.68
C GLU A 384 -15.66 26.95 -45.12
N GLY A 385 -16.90 27.05 -44.65
CA GLY A 385 -17.98 26.15 -45.03
C GLY A 385 -18.46 26.37 -46.47
N VAL A 386 -18.91 25.30 -47.11
CA VAL A 386 -19.58 25.37 -48.42
C VAL A 386 -21.08 25.33 -48.17
N GLU A 387 -21.77 26.45 -48.39
CA GLU A 387 -23.24 26.53 -48.27
C GLU A 387 -23.94 25.69 -49.35
N MET A 388 -24.95 24.92 -48.94
CA MET A 388 -25.77 24.12 -49.84
C MET A 388 -27.05 24.87 -50.22
N PRO A 389 -27.60 24.63 -51.43
CA PRO A 389 -28.94 25.08 -51.77
C PRO A 389 -29.97 24.43 -50.83
N ASP A 390 -30.84 25.24 -50.25
CA ASP A 390 -31.97 24.79 -49.44
C ASP A 390 -32.94 23.92 -50.29
N PRO A 391 -33.08 22.61 -49.99
CA PRO A 391 -33.95 21.73 -50.75
C PRO A 391 -35.45 21.98 -50.49
N GLU A 392 -35.82 22.61 -49.37
CA GLU A 392 -37.21 22.75 -48.90
C GLU A 392 -37.73 24.21 -48.93
N GLY A 393 -36.85 25.20 -49.07
CA GLY A 393 -37.18 26.62 -49.19
C GLY A 393 -37.61 27.26 -47.87
N GLU A 394 -36.86 27.02 -46.80
CA GLU A 394 -37.05 27.59 -45.47
C GLU A 394 -36.94 29.13 -45.44
N PRO A 395 -37.55 29.80 -44.44
CA PRO A 395 -37.50 31.25 -44.31
C PRO A 395 -36.07 31.76 -44.06
N PRO A 396 -35.69 32.97 -44.54
CA PRO A 396 -34.31 33.49 -44.49
C PRO A 396 -33.63 33.62 -43.12
N LEU A 397 -34.34 33.41 -42.00
CA LEU A 397 -33.84 33.57 -40.63
C LEU A 397 -33.81 32.24 -39.84
N ALA A 398 -34.20 31.11 -40.45
CA ALA A 398 -34.28 29.83 -39.75
C ALA A 398 -32.90 29.31 -39.30
N ASP A 399 -31.88 29.49 -40.14
CA ASP A 399 -30.50 29.07 -39.85
C ASP A 399 -29.87 29.85 -38.69
N GLU A 400 -29.97 31.19 -38.74
CA GLU A 400 -29.44 32.06 -37.69
C GLU A 400 -30.12 31.79 -36.35
N ALA A 401 -31.43 31.49 -36.38
CA ALA A 401 -32.18 31.11 -35.19
C ALA A 401 -31.70 29.76 -34.61
N ARG A 402 -31.43 28.75 -35.44
CA ARG A 402 -30.89 27.45 -35.00
C ARG A 402 -29.49 27.59 -34.39
N ILE A 403 -28.63 28.43 -34.95
CA ILE A 403 -27.30 28.70 -34.38
C ILE A 403 -27.44 29.37 -33.01
N ALA A 404 -28.27 30.41 -32.90
CA ALA A 404 -28.54 31.08 -31.63
C ALA A 404 -29.14 30.11 -30.59
N GLU A 405 -30.02 29.20 -31.02
CA GLU A 405 -30.59 28.19 -30.15
C GLU A 405 -29.54 27.21 -29.59
N SER A 406 -28.62 26.73 -30.42
CA SER A 406 -27.50 25.87 -29.95
C SER A 406 -26.64 26.59 -28.91
N ILE A 407 -26.32 27.87 -29.13
CA ILE A 407 -25.52 28.67 -28.19
C ILE A 407 -26.24 28.84 -26.85
N LEU A 408 -27.56 29.08 -26.87
CA LEU A 408 -28.35 29.35 -25.67
C LEU A 408 -28.72 28.09 -24.89
N ARG A 409 -29.04 26.99 -25.59
CA ARG A 409 -29.61 25.77 -24.99
C ARG A 409 -28.68 24.57 -25.00
N GLY A 410 -27.54 24.65 -25.67
CA GLY A 410 -26.54 23.58 -25.73
C GLY A 410 -26.64 22.69 -26.97
N PRO A 411 -25.77 21.65 -27.07
CA PRO A 411 -25.55 20.86 -28.29
C PRO A 411 -26.72 19.96 -28.71
N TYR A 412 -27.72 19.78 -27.85
CA TYR A 412 -28.93 18.98 -28.13
C TYR A 412 -30.03 19.76 -28.84
N HIS A 413 -29.82 21.04 -29.14
CA HIS A 413 -30.80 21.92 -29.77
C HIS A 413 -30.18 22.69 -30.93
N GLY A 414 -31.01 23.22 -31.83
CA GLY A 414 -30.58 24.09 -32.91
C GLY A 414 -29.63 23.43 -33.92
N ALA A 415 -28.65 24.20 -34.39
CA ALA A 415 -27.70 23.80 -35.44
C ALA A 415 -26.97 22.47 -35.16
N MET A 416 -26.53 22.23 -33.92
CA MET A 416 -25.84 20.97 -33.56
C MET A 416 -26.78 19.75 -33.57
N HIS A 417 -28.06 19.93 -33.24
CA HIS A 417 -29.06 18.88 -33.35
C HIS A 417 -29.34 18.49 -34.81
N ASN A 418 -29.05 19.42 -35.72
CA ASN A 418 -29.16 19.30 -37.16
C ASN A 418 -27.78 19.13 -37.83
N THR A 419 -26.81 18.52 -37.15
CA THR A 419 -25.46 18.31 -37.72
C THR A 419 -25.17 16.84 -37.94
N GLN A 420 -24.88 16.46 -39.19
CA GLN A 420 -24.47 15.12 -39.60
C GLN A 420 -22.95 14.99 -39.52
N THR A 421 -22.47 13.93 -38.87
CA THR A 421 -21.04 13.59 -38.88
C THR A 421 -20.78 12.58 -39.98
N TRP A 422 -19.78 12.86 -40.81
CA TRP A 422 -19.29 11.99 -41.87
C TRP A 422 -17.98 11.35 -41.46
N LEU A 423 -17.91 10.03 -41.55
CA LEU A 423 -16.69 9.25 -41.34
C LEU A 423 -16.44 8.46 -42.63
N VAL A 424 -15.28 8.62 -43.24
CA VAL A 424 -14.95 7.96 -44.50
C VAL A 424 -13.66 7.18 -44.36
N MET A 425 -13.62 5.98 -44.94
CA MET A 425 -12.40 5.21 -45.14
C MET A 425 -12.17 5.06 -46.65
N ALA A 426 -10.93 5.23 -47.08
CA ALA A 426 -10.52 5.22 -48.48
C ALA A 426 -9.10 4.64 -48.63
N HIS A 427 -8.47 4.85 -49.79
CA HIS A 427 -7.11 4.39 -50.05
C HIS A 427 -6.16 5.57 -50.24
N ASP A 428 -5.24 5.75 -49.30
CA ASP A 428 -4.13 6.71 -49.40
C ASP A 428 -2.89 6.07 -50.06
N GLU A 429 -1.82 6.85 -50.22
CA GLU A 429 -0.58 6.38 -50.85
C GLU A 429 0.28 5.48 -49.95
N GLU A 430 -0.10 5.29 -48.68
CA GLU A 430 0.62 4.47 -47.69
C GLU A 430 2.10 4.83 -47.49
N SER A 431 2.51 6.08 -47.76
CA SER A 431 3.92 6.48 -47.75
C SER A 431 4.38 7.15 -46.44
N GLY A 432 3.60 7.03 -45.37
CA GLY A 432 3.97 7.59 -44.08
C GLY A 432 5.12 6.81 -43.44
N GLN A 433 5.87 7.48 -42.57
CA GLN A 433 6.93 6.87 -41.78
C GLN A 433 6.72 7.11 -40.28
N ILE A 434 6.86 6.06 -39.49
CA ILE A 434 6.94 6.11 -38.04
C ILE A 434 8.41 6.12 -37.62
N THR A 435 8.80 7.10 -36.80
CA THR A 435 10.11 7.18 -36.15
C THR A 435 9.94 7.30 -34.64
N VAL A 436 11.05 7.20 -33.89
CA VAL A 436 11.07 7.45 -32.44
C VAL A 436 11.95 8.66 -32.16
N GLU A 437 11.38 9.67 -31.51
CA GLU A 437 12.08 10.87 -31.03
C GLU A 437 11.88 10.99 -29.52
N ASN A 438 12.96 11.11 -28.75
CA ASN A 438 12.92 11.15 -27.28
C ASN A 438 12.06 10.01 -26.68
N GLY A 439 12.22 8.79 -27.21
CA GLY A 439 11.48 7.59 -26.78
C GLY A 439 10.03 7.50 -27.24
N ARG A 440 9.47 8.51 -27.92
CA ARG A 440 8.05 8.58 -28.33
C ARG A 440 7.87 8.44 -29.84
N PRO A 441 6.81 7.76 -30.32
CA PRO A 441 6.54 7.62 -31.75
C PRO A 441 6.14 8.94 -32.39
N ARG A 442 6.65 9.19 -33.59
CA ARG A 442 6.32 10.33 -34.46
C ARG A 442 5.96 9.84 -35.84
N VAL A 443 5.01 10.52 -36.47
CA VAL A 443 4.62 10.25 -37.85
C VAL A 443 5.10 11.39 -38.74
N SER A 444 5.84 11.04 -39.79
CA SER A 444 6.24 11.94 -40.86
C SER A 444 5.59 11.51 -42.15
N TRP A 445 4.86 12.41 -42.80
CA TRP A 445 4.27 12.17 -44.11
C TRP A 445 4.07 13.48 -44.88
N PRO A 446 5.06 13.88 -45.69
CA PRO A 446 4.97 15.08 -46.51
C PRO A 446 3.81 15.04 -47.51
N ASN A 447 3.02 16.10 -47.53
CA ASN A 447 1.84 16.32 -48.36
C ASN A 447 0.71 15.30 -48.17
N ALA A 448 0.60 14.67 -47.00
CA ALA A 448 -0.42 13.64 -46.73
C ALA A 448 -1.84 14.12 -47.09
N GLY A 449 -2.25 15.28 -46.58
CA GLY A 449 -3.60 15.83 -46.82
C GLY A 449 -3.85 16.42 -48.21
N LYS A 450 -2.87 16.38 -49.13
CA LYS A 450 -3.00 16.89 -50.51
C LYS A 450 -3.14 15.78 -51.54
N GLN A 451 -3.32 14.53 -51.11
CA GLN A 451 -3.47 13.42 -52.04
C GLN A 451 -4.83 13.50 -52.77
N PRO A 452 -4.90 13.07 -54.05
CA PRO A 452 -6.13 13.19 -54.87
C PRO A 452 -7.37 12.51 -54.30
N ILE A 453 -7.18 11.48 -53.46
CA ILE A 453 -8.30 10.75 -52.84
C ILE A 453 -9.11 11.66 -51.90
N TYR A 454 -8.48 12.58 -51.18
CA TYR A 454 -9.15 13.47 -50.25
C TYR A 454 -10.05 14.49 -50.98
N GLU A 455 -9.62 15.00 -52.13
CA GLU A 455 -10.46 15.85 -52.99
C GLU A 455 -11.65 15.07 -53.56
N THR A 456 -11.44 13.80 -53.92
CA THR A 456 -12.49 12.92 -54.43
C THR A 456 -13.55 12.65 -53.37
N VAL A 457 -13.13 12.31 -52.16
CA VAL A 457 -14.01 12.09 -51.00
C VAL A 457 -14.75 13.38 -50.64
N GLU A 458 -14.05 14.50 -50.57
CA GLU A 458 -14.67 15.79 -50.25
C GLU A 458 -15.77 16.15 -51.25
N LYS A 459 -15.53 15.97 -52.55
CA LYS A 459 -16.55 16.24 -53.56
C LYS A 459 -17.79 15.36 -53.34
N ALA A 460 -17.60 14.09 -53.02
CA ALA A 460 -18.71 13.19 -52.71
C ALA A 460 -19.46 13.62 -51.44
N LEU A 461 -18.77 14.11 -50.41
CA LEU A 461 -19.40 14.62 -49.18
C LEU A 461 -20.14 15.95 -49.39
N ILE A 462 -19.65 16.83 -50.25
CA ILE A 462 -20.37 18.04 -50.68
C ILE A 462 -21.67 17.65 -51.40
N ASP A 463 -21.59 16.73 -52.37
CA ASP A 463 -22.77 16.24 -53.08
C ASP A 463 -23.77 15.55 -52.13
N ALA A 464 -23.28 14.75 -51.18
CA ALA A 464 -24.08 14.11 -50.14
C ALA A 464 -24.78 15.12 -49.22
N THR A 465 -24.08 16.19 -48.83
CA THR A 465 -24.57 17.26 -47.95
C THR A 465 -25.67 18.08 -48.64
N SER A 466 -25.59 18.27 -49.96
CA SER A 466 -26.62 18.98 -50.73
C SER A 466 -28.02 18.33 -50.67
N ALA A 467 -28.12 17.07 -50.27
CA ALA A 467 -29.40 16.40 -50.04
C ALA A 467 -30.08 16.83 -48.72
N LEU A 468 -29.30 17.39 -47.80
CA LEU A 468 -29.69 17.70 -46.43
C LEU A 468 -29.85 19.21 -46.19
N GLY A 469 -29.28 20.05 -47.06
CA GLY A 469 -29.18 21.50 -46.84
C GLY A 469 -28.02 21.88 -45.92
N GLY A 470 -28.05 23.08 -45.34
CA GLY A 470 -27.02 23.60 -44.44
C GLY A 470 -25.67 23.87 -45.11
N ALA A 471 -24.56 23.55 -44.42
CA ALA A 471 -23.21 23.75 -44.94
C ALA A 471 -22.33 22.51 -44.78
N TYR A 472 -21.55 22.17 -45.81
CA TYR A 472 -20.45 21.22 -45.66
C TYR A 472 -19.27 21.89 -44.97
N VAL A 473 -18.72 21.24 -43.94
CA VAL A 473 -17.61 21.73 -43.13
C VAL A 473 -16.55 20.63 -43.01
N ARG A 474 -15.33 20.92 -43.48
CA ARG A 474 -14.16 20.05 -43.25
C ARG A 474 -13.88 19.93 -41.75
N ASN A 475 -13.15 18.90 -41.34
CA ASN A 475 -12.58 18.88 -40.00
C ASN A 475 -11.74 20.17 -39.77
N PRO A 476 -12.00 20.95 -38.72
CA PRO A 476 -11.32 22.22 -38.48
C PRO A 476 -9.79 22.15 -38.40
N ILE A 477 -9.22 20.98 -38.08
CA ILE A 477 -7.76 20.78 -38.10
C ILE A 477 -7.20 20.41 -39.49
N SER A 478 -8.07 20.10 -40.45
CA SER A 478 -7.75 19.73 -41.83
C SER A 478 -7.89 20.89 -42.81
N THR A 479 -7.93 22.12 -42.29
CA THR A 479 -8.07 23.34 -43.09
C THR A 479 -6.71 23.90 -43.50
N GLU A 480 -6.68 24.82 -44.48
CA GLU A 480 -5.44 25.45 -44.93
C GLU A 480 -4.75 26.21 -43.79
N ALA A 481 -5.52 26.83 -42.89
CA ALA A 481 -5.02 27.51 -41.70
C ALA A 481 -4.21 26.60 -40.77
N PHE A 482 -4.50 25.29 -40.78
CA PHE A 482 -3.76 24.25 -40.05
C PHE A 482 -2.94 23.35 -40.98
N GLN A 483 -2.56 23.84 -42.17
CA GLN A 483 -1.69 23.17 -43.14
C GLN A 483 -2.28 21.86 -43.71
N ASN A 484 -3.60 21.74 -43.79
CA ASN A 484 -4.31 20.55 -44.29
C ASN A 484 -3.91 19.26 -43.55
N ARG A 485 -3.78 19.33 -42.21
CA ARG A 485 -3.45 18.15 -41.40
C ARG A 485 -4.57 17.13 -41.44
N ILE A 486 -4.24 15.87 -41.68
CA ILE A 486 -5.21 14.77 -41.60
C ILE A 486 -5.29 14.21 -40.18
N VAL A 487 -6.42 13.60 -39.86
CA VAL A 487 -6.60 12.84 -38.62
C VAL A 487 -7.04 11.45 -38.96
N THR A 488 -6.34 10.46 -38.43
CA THR A 488 -6.68 9.06 -38.56
C THR A 488 -6.99 8.45 -37.19
N VAL A 489 -8.02 7.61 -37.18
CA VAL A 489 -8.38 6.71 -36.08
C VAL A 489 -8.08 5.25 -36.45
N HIS A 490 -7.66 5.02 -37.70
CA HIS A 490 -7.27 3.73 -38.25
C HIS A 490 -5.80 3.71 -38.71
N PRO A 491 -4.83 4.00 -37.83
CA PRO A 491 -3.42 3.90 -38.18
C PRO A 491 -3.06 2.44 -38.51
N LEU A 492 -2.43 2.18 -39.65
CA LEU A 492 -1.93 0.86 -40.05
C LEU A 492 -0.49 0.95 -40.59
N GLY A 493 0.21 -0.19 -40.65
CA GLY A 493 1.58 -0.27 -41.18
C GLY A 493 2.68 0.06 -40.17
N GLY A 494 3.93 0.14 -40.61
CA GLY A 494 5.11 0.29 -39.75
C GLY A 494 5.82 -1.02 -39.40
N CYS A 495 5.09 -2.14 -39.32
CA CYS A 495 5.65 -3.49 -39.15
C CYS A 495 5.11 -4.46 -40.22
N ALA A 496 4.95 -3.98 -41.45
CA ALA A 496 4.25 -4.69 -42.53
C ALA A 496 4.73 -6.13 -42.76
N MET A 497 3.78 -7.03 -43.05
CA MET A 497 4.06 -8.38 -43.52
C MET A 497 4.71 -8.36 -44.92
N ALA A 498 5.63 -9.29 -45.17
CA ALA A 498 6.13 -9.58 -46.51
C ALA A 498 6.71 -11.00 -46.60
N ASP A 499 6.97 -11.46 -47.84
CA ASP A 499 7.63 -12.74 -48.09
C ASP A 499 9.09 -12.79 -47.59
N ASP A 500 9.77 -11.64 -47.50
CA ASP A 500 11.14 -11.53 -46.97
C ASP A 500 11.45 -10.14 -46.37
N ALA A 501 12.56 -10.06 -45.62
CA ALA A 501 12.97 -8.88 -44.86
C ALA A 501 13.32 -7.64 -45.72
N THR A 502 13.52 -7.80 -47.04
CA THR A 502 13.75 -6.69 -47.96
C THR A 502 12.50 -5.84 -48.11
N TYR A 503 11.32 -6.45 -47.99
CA TYR A 503 10.03 -5.85 -48.32
C TYR A 503 9.10 -5.67 -47.10
N GLY A 504 9.38 -6.33 -45.98
CA GLY A 504 8.60 -6.19 -44.76
C GLY A 504 9.41 -6.38 -43.48
N VAL A 505 8.72 -6.29 -42.36
CA VAL A 505 9.27 -6.40 -41.00
C VAL A 505 8.96 -7.76 -40.39
N VAL A 506 7.83 -8.33 -40.76
CA VAL A 506 7.39 -9.64 -40.28
C VAL A 506 7.06 -10.59 -41.42
N ASP A 507 7.16 -11.88 -41.16
CA ASP A 507 6.77 -12.93 -42.11
C ASP A 507 5.25 -13.15 -42.17
N GLN A 508 4.82 -14.16 -42.93
CA GLN A 508 3.41 -14.54 -43.07
C GLN A 508 2.69 -14.93 -41.76
N ALA A 509 3.42 -15.27 -40.70
CA ALA A 509 2.88 -15.64 -39.39
C ALA A 509 3.01 -14.51 -38.36
N GLY A 510 3.63 -13.39 -38.75
CA GLY A 510 3.93 -12.26 -37.88
C GLY A 510 5.26 -12.38 -37.14
N LEU A 511 6.14 -13.34 -37.46
CA LEU A 511 7.48 -13.43 -36.87
C LEU A 511 8.36 -12.27 -37.36
N VAL A 512 9.06 -11.62 -36.43
CA VAL A 512 9.95 -10.49 -36.76
C VAL A 512 11.20 -10.97 -37.49
N TYR A 513 11.49 -10.41 -38.65
CA TYR A 513 12.73 -10.68 -39.36
C TYR A 513 13.96 -10.20 -38.57
N SER A 514 14.97 -11.05 -38.51
CA SER A 514 16.22 -10.84 -37.75
C SER A 514 17.36 -10.24 -38.58
N ASP A 515 17.15 -10.03 -39.88
CA ASP A 515 18.11 -9.42 -40.80
C ASP A 515 17.39 -8.39 -41.69
N THR A 516 18.14 -7.74 -42.55
CA THR A 516 17.69 -6.73 -43.49
C THR A 516 17.32 -7.30 -44.87
N GLN A 517 17.61 -8.58 -45.11
CA GLN A 517 17.30 -9.32 -46.34
C GLN A 517 17.07 -10.81 -46.02
N GLY A 518 16.33 -11.51 -46.89
CA GLY A 518 16.06 -12.95 -46.74
C GLY A 518 14.99 -13.28 -45.69
N HIS A 519 14.97 -14.54 -45.24
CA HIS A 519 13.86 -15.10 -44.45
C HIS A 519 14.22 -15.42 -42.99
N ALA A 520 15.38 -14.98 -42.50
CA ALA A 520 15.81 -15.27 -41.14
C ALA A 520 14.94 -14.49 -40.14
N VAL A 521 14.39 -15.17 -39.13
CA VAL A 521 13.47 -14.60 -38.14
C VAL A 521 13.99 -14.74 -36.71
N HIS A 522 13.52 -13.86 -35.84
CA HIS A 522 13.69 -13.98 -34.39
C HIS A 522 12.70 -15.00 -33.84
N ASP A 523 13.20 -16.19 -33.53
CA ASP A 523 12.38 -17.24 -32.92
C ASP A 523 11.76 -16.76 -31.61
N GLY A 524 10.43 -16.87 -31.51
CA GLY A 524 9.66 -16.42 -30.36
C GLY A 524 9.28 -14.93 -30.34
N LEU A 525 9.59 -14.11 -31.35
CA LEU A 525 9.18 -12.68 -31.38
C LEU A 525 8.19 -12.40 -32.52
N TYR A 526 6.96 -12.04 -32.15
CA TYR A 526 5.84 -11.85 -33.08
C TYR A 526 5.25 -10.44 -33.00
N VAL A 527 4.58 -10.02 -34.08
CA VAL A 527 3.68 -8.86 -34.11
C VAL A 527 2.31 -9.30 -34.64
N MET A 528 1.23 -8.93 -33.97
CA MET A 528 -0.13 -9.40 -34.29
C MET A 528 -1.20 -8.29 -34.27
N ASP A 529 -0.83 -7.03 -34.50
CA ASP A 529 -1.77 -5.89 -34.54
C ASP A 529 -1.82 -5.17 -35.91
N GLY A 530 -2.46 -4.01 -35.98
CA GLY A 530 -2.60 -3.23 -37.22
C GLY A 530 -1.29 -2.78 -37.87
N SER A 531 -0.15 -2.84 -37.17
CA SER A 531 1.16 -2.53 -37.77
C SER A 531 1.58 -3.51 -38.86
N VAL A 532 1.03 -4.73 -38.86
CA VAL A 532 1.40 -5.79 -39.81
C VAL A 532 0.76 -5.63 -41.18
N MET A 533 -0.20 -4.70 -41.33
CA MET A 533 -0.86 -4.45 -42.60
C MET A 533 0.12 -3.77 -43.58
N PRO A 534 0.30 -4.30 -44.80
CA PRO A 534 1.19 -3.71 -45.78
C PRO A 534 0.57 -2.59 -46.62
N LEU A 535 -0.74 -2.34 -46.47
CA LEU A 535 -1.51 -1.40 -47.27
C LEU A 535 -2.81 -0.95 -46.60
N SER A 536 -3.44 0.11 -47.14
CA SER A 536 -4.73 0.62 -46.71
C SER A 536 -5.87 -0.34 -47.05
N LEU A 537 -6.82 -0.54 -46.13
CA LEU A 537 -7.92 -1.49 -46.29
C LEU A 537 -9.18 -0.88 -46.88
N GLY A 538 -9.32 0.46 -46.86
CA GLY A 538 -10.50 1.17 -47.37
C GLY A 538 -11.79 0.91 -46.57
N VAL A 539 -11.67 0.27 -45.40
CA VAL A 539 -12.74 0.00 -44.43
C VAL A 539 -12.16 -0.02 -43.02
N ASN A 540 -13.02 -0.05 -41.99
CA ASN A 540 -12.58 -0.15 -40.61
C ASN A 540 -11.77 -1.44 -40.39
N PRO A 541 -10.55 -1.35 -39.83
CA PRO A 541 -9.59 -2.45 -39.87
C PRO A 541 -9.80 -3.54 -38.82
N LEU A 542 -10.69 -3.32 -37.84
CA LEU A 542 -10.77 -4.17 -36.64
C LEU A 542 -10.96 -5.64 -36.97
N LEU A 543 -11.78 -5.95 -37.97
CA LEU A 543 -12.14 -7.32 -38.28
C LEU A 543 -10.98 -8.04 -39.00
N THR A 544 -10.28 -7.35 -39.90
CA THR A 544 -9.07 -7.89 -40.55
C THR A 544 -7.93 -8.09 -39.56
N ILE A 545 -7.71 -7.14 -38.64
CA ILE A 545 -6.74 -7.31 -37.54
C ILE A 545 -7.08 -8.56 -36.74
N SER A 546 -8.37 -8.74 -36.41
CA SER A 546 -8.83 -9.89 -35.63
C SER A 546 -8.64 -11.21 -36.37
N ALA A 547 -8.99 -11.28 -37.66
CA ALA A 547 -8.84 -12.48 -38.47
C ALA A 547 -7.37 -12.88 -38.66
N LEU A 548 -6.47 -11.90 -38.90
CA LEU A 548 -5.03 -12.18 -38.99
C LEU A 548 -4.46 -12.63 -37.64
N ALA A 549 -4.88 -12.03 -36.52
CA ALA A 549 -4.45 -12.46 -35.19
C ALA A 549 -4.89 -13.91 -34.88
N GLU A 550 -6.14 -14.27 -35.18
CA GLU A 550 -6.65 -15.64 -35.06
C GLU A 550 -5.81 -16.63 -35.89
N ARG A 551 -5.52 -16.28 -37.14
CA ARG A 551 -4.69 -17.09 -38.04
C ARG A 551 -3.27 -17.25 -37.49
N ASN A 552 -2.63 -16.16 -37.08
CA ASN A 552 -1.26 -16.17 -36.59
C ASN A 552 -1.13 -16.92 -35.26
N CYS A 553 -2.13 -16.82 -34.38
CA CYS A 553 -2.18 -17.63 -33.16
C CYS A 553 -2.28 -19.13 -33.45
N ALA A 554 -3.08 -19.53 -34.44
CA ALA A 554 -3.17 -20.92 -34.86
C ALA A 554 -1.84 -21.43 -35.44
N GLN A 555 -1.14 -20.60 -36.21
CA GLN A 555 0.19 -20.94 -36.76
C GLN A 555 1.26 -21.03 -35.66
N LEU A 556 1.27 -20.09 -34.72
CA LEU A 556 2.13 -20.13 -33.53
C LEU A 556 1.88 -21.41 -32.72
N ALA A 557 0.62 -21.72 -32.42
CA ALA A 557 0.30 -22.96 -31.69
C ALA A 557 0.80 -24.20 -32.45
N ALA A 558 0.56 -24.26 -33.77
CA ALA A 558 1.01 -25.38 -34.59
C ALA A 558 2.54 -25.51 -34.63
N SER A 559 3.29 -24.41 -34.72
CA SER A 559 4.76 -24.44 -34.78
C SER A 559 5.40 -24.94 -33.49
N HIS A 560 4.73 -24.74 -32.34
CA HIS A 560 5.17 -25.25 -31.04
C HIS A 560 4.50 -26.58 -30.63
N GLY A 561 3.66 -27.17 -31.48
CA GLY A 561 2.91 -28.40 -31.16
C GLY A 561 1.85 -28.21 -30.08
N TRP A 562 1.40 -26.97 -29.84
CA TRP A 562 0.32 -26.64 -28.93
C TRP A 562 -1.04 -26.82 -29.61
N GLN A 563 -2.07 -27.14 -28.82
CA GLN A 563 -3.45 -27.25 -29.31
C GLN A 563 -4.33 -26.21 -28.62
N ILE A 564 -4.96 -25.36 -29.42
CA ILE A 564 -5.96 -24.40 -28.93
C ILE A 564 -7.30 -25.13 -28.79
N ASP A 565 -7.78 -25.27 -27.57
CA ASP A 565 -9.11 -25.82 -27.31
C ASP A 565 -10.16 -24.68 -27.36
N TYR A 566 -10.85 -24.58 -28.50
CA TYR A 566 -11.88 -23.57 -28.72
C TYR A 566 -13.18 -23.86 -27.97
N ASP A 567 -13.40 -25.10 -27.54
CA ASP A 567 -14.65 -25.55 -26.90
C ASP A 567 -14.52 -25.70 -25.38
N ALA A 568 -13.30 -25.62 -24.84
CA ALA A 568 -13.05 -25.69 -23.40
C ALA A 568 -13.88 -24.64 -22.62
N PRO A 569 -14.54 -25.04 -21.52
CA PRO A 569 -15.13 -24.10 -20.58
C PRO A 569 -14.04 -23.42 -19.75
N GLY A 570 -14.10 -22.09 -19.63
CA GLY A 570 -13.25 -21.33 -18.73
C GLY A 570 -13.64 -21.57 -17.28
N ASN A 571 -12.67 -21.95 -16.43
CA ASN A 571 -12.90 -22.35 -15.04
C ASN A 571 -12.00 -21.59 -14.04
N ALA A 572 -11.16 -20.68 -14.51
CA ALA A 572 -10.33 -19.88 -13.62
C ALA A 572 -11.20 -18.91 -12.81
N ALA A 573 -10.91 -18.78 -11.52
CA ALA A 573 -11.57 -17.79 -10.68
C ALA A 573 -11.19 -16.39 -11.17
N PRO A 574 -12.14 -15.43 -11.22
CA PRO A 574 -11.79 -14.05 -11.47
C PRO A 574 -10.86 -13.53 -10.35
N PRO A 575 -10.02 -12.52 -10.63
CA PRO A 575 -9.26 -11.85 -9.59
C PRO A 575 -10.16 -11.41 -8.42
N PRO A 576 -9.66 -11.43 -7.18
CA PRO A 576 -10.41 -10.91 -6.04
C PRO A 576 -10.72 -9.43 -6.25
N ALA A 577 -11.87 -8.97 -5.75
CA ALA A 577 -12.22 -7.56 -5.81
C ALA A 577 -11.17 -6.74 -5.03
N PRO A 578 -10.64 -5.65 -5.62
CA PRO A 578 -9.65 -4.82 -4.93
C PRO A 578 -10.27 -4.15 -3.70
N LYS A 579 -9.54 -4.13 -2.59
CA LYS A 579 -9.91 -3.36 -1.39
C LYS A 579 -9.19 -2.01 -1.40
N ILE A 580 -9.62 -1.11 -0.51
CA ILE A 580 -8.94 0.18 -0.32
C ILE A 580 -7.51 -0.10 0.13
N GLY A 581 -6.55 0.37 -0.65
CA GLY A 581 -5.14 0.10 -0.45
C GLY A 581 -4.32 1.37 -0.23
N LEU A 582 -3.01 1.20 -0.11
CA LEU A 582 -2.03 2.29 -0.05
C LEU A 582 -0.84 1.93 -0.91
N ARG A 583 -0.38 2.89 -1.72
CA ARG A 583 0.90 2.77 -2.45
C ARG A 583 1.80 3.96 -2.21
N PHE A 584 3.11 3.74 -2.23
CA PHE A 584 4.12 4.80 -2.28
C PHE A 584 5.41 4.28 -2.93
N THR A 585 6.17 5.17 -3.56
CA THR A 585 7.46 4.86 -4.19
C THR A 585 8.59 5.53 -3.43
N GLU A 586 9.61 4.77 -3.05
CA GLU A 586 10.79 5.28 -2.34
C GLU A 586 12.10 4.89 -3.05
N THR A 587 13.10 5.76 -2.91
CA THR A 587 14.47 5.49 -3.38
C THR A 587 15.46 5.64 -2.25
N MET A 588 16.22 4.58 -1.99
CA MET A 588 17.33 4.59 -1.03
C MET A 588 18.67 4.44 -1.75
N ILE A 589 19.68 5.15 -1.26
CA ILE A 589 21.04 5.12 -1.80
C ILE A 589 22.04 4.81 -0.69
N GLY A 590 23.14 4.15 -1.02
CA GLY A 590 24.19 3.88 -0.06
C GLY A 590 25.41 3.21 -0.70
N THR A 591 26.15 2.50 0.14
CA THR A 591 27.37 1.79 -0.24
C THR A 591 27.25 0.33 0.16
N TYR A 592 27.55 -0.55 -0.79
CA TYR A 592 27.59 -2.00 -0.66
C TYR A 592 29.03 -2.47 -0.42
N PHE A 593 29.20 -3.35 0.55
CA PHE A 593 30.47 -3.95 0.93
C PHE A 593 30.37 -5.48 0.84
N VAL A 594 31.45 -6.12 0.43
CA VAL A 594 31.53 -7.59 0.30
C VAL A 594 31.79 -8.20 1.68
N GLY A 595 31.06 -9.27 2.00
CA GLY A 595 31.15 -9.98 3.28
C GLY A 595 30.34 -9.36 4.42
N ASP A 596 30.61 -9.80 5.64
CA ASP A 596 29.92 -9.35 6.85
C ASP A 596 30.27 -7.91 7.25
N ALA A 597 29.34 -7.25 7.93
CA ALA A 597 29.55 -5.93 8.51
C ALA A 597 30.65 -5.96 9.58
N LYS A 598 31.48 -4.91 9.63
CA LYS A 598 32.50 -4.76 10.67
C LYS A 598 31.83 -4.65 12.07
N PRO A 599 32.50 -5.12 13.14
CA PRO A 599 31.97 -5.03 14.51
C PRO A 599 31.68 -3.58 14.92
N ALA A 600 30.73 -3.41 15.86
CA ALA A 600 30.34 -2.10 16.38
C ALA A 600 31.55 -1.28 16.87
N GLY A 601 31.73 -0.08 16.30
CA GLY A 601 32.86 0.83 16.60
C GLY A 601 33.92 0.94 15.50
N GLN A 602 33.84 0.14 14.43
CA GLN A 602 34.65 0.29 13.21
C GLN A 602 33.73 0.57 12.02
N ALA A 603 33.83 1.77 11.42
CA ALA A 603 33.08 2.11 10.22
C ALA A 603 33.75 1.55 8.96
N ASP A 604 32.95 1.10 8.00
CA ASP A 604 33.45 0.80 6.67
C ASP A 604 33.89 2.06 5.94
N ASP A 605 35.04 1.99 5.27
CA ASP A 605 35.54 3.09 4.45
C ASP A 605 34.73 3.13 3.15
N PRO A 606 33.96 4.21 2.87
CA PRO A 606 33.19 4.32 1.64
C PRO A 606 34.02 4.15 0.36
N ALA A 607 35.33 4.37 0.41
CA ALA A 607 36.23 4.16 -0.74
C ALA A 607 36.44 2.68 -1.11
N GLU A 608 36.18 1.76 -0.18
CA GLU A 608 36.31 0.30 -0.40
C GLU A 608 35.02 -0.34 -0.92
N GLY A 609 33.91 0.39 -0.90
CA GLY A 609 32.59 -0.11 -1.25
C GLY A 609 32.12 0.28 -2.66
N THR A 610 31.04 -0.35 -3.11
CA THR A 610 30.41 -0.05 -4.40
C THR A 610 29.09 0.67 -4.19
N HIS A 611 28.78 1.66 -5.03
CA HIS A 611 27.49 2.33 -4.96
C HIS A 611 26.32 1.34 -5.13
N ILE A 612 25.31 1.48 -4.28
CA ILE A 612 24.07 0.72 -4.33
C ILE A 612 22.89 1.69 -4.22
N SER A 613 21.87 1.46 -5.03
CA SER A 613 20.61 2.19 -4.94
C SER A 613 19.46 1.27 -5.29
N PHE A 614 18.31 1.46 -4.65
CA PHE A 614 17.07 0.83 -5.09
C PHE A 614 15.93 1.83 -5.14
N THR A 615 15.03 1.63 -6.10
CA THR A 615 13.77 2.35 -6.23
C THR A 615 12.64 1.34 -6.27
N VAL A 616 11.86 1.30 -5.20
CA VAL A 616 10.75 0.34 -5.01
C VAL A 616 9.45 1.08 -4.78
N THR A 617 8.38 0.55 -5.37
CA THR A 617 7.01 0.91 -5.04
C THR A 617 6.46 -0.15 -4.10
N VAL A 618 6.09 0.28 -2.90
CA VAL A 618 5.38 -0.51 -1.90
C VAL A 618 3.89 -0.34 -2.15
N ALA A 619 3.13 -1.43 -2.18
CA ALA A 619 1.68 -1.43 -2.33
C ALA A 619 1.04 -2.42 -1.34
N SER A 620 0.15 -1.92 -0.49
CA SER A 620 -0.82 -2.74 0.24
C SER A 620 -2.15 -2.71 -0.49
N ASP A 621 -2.68 -3.88 -0.83
CA ASP A 621 -4.02 -4.03 -1.41
C ASP A 621 -5.12 -4.02 -0.35
N ASP A 622 -4.77 -4.01 0.93
CA ASP A 622 -5.69 -3.92 2.08
C ASP A 622 -5.10 -3.00 3.16
N LEU A 623 -5.41 -1.70 3.05
CA LEU A 623 -4.97 -0.70 4.02
C LEU A 623 -5.60 -0.92 5.39
N GLU A 624 -6.74 -1.60 5.50
CA GLU A 624 -7.31 -1.91 6.81
C GLU A 624 -6.47 -2.95 7.55
N ASP A 625 -6.15 -4.06 6.87
CA ASP A 625 -5.26 -5.09 7.42
C ASP A 625 -3.88 -4.52 7.74
N MET A 626 -3.32 -3.69 6.85
CA MET A 626 -2.02 -3.02 7.08
C MET A 626 -1.97 -2.23 8.40
N LEU A 627 -3.08 -1.62 8.81
CA LEU A 627 -3.15 -0.80 10.03
C LEU A 627 -3.52 -1.62 11.28
N ALA A 628 -4.18 -2.76 11.12
CA ALA A 628 -4.70 -3.57 12.22
C ALA A 628 -3.81 -4.79 12.56
N ASN A 629 -3.11 -5.33 11.58
CA ASN A 629 -2.31 -6.55 11.69
C ASN A 629 -0.81 -6.21 11.73
N PRO A 630 -0.10 -6.45 12.85
CA PRO A 630 1.34 -6.23 12.94
C PRO A 630 2.19 -7.12 12.02
N GLN A 631 1.60 -8.20 11.49
CA GLN A 631 2.24 -9.13 10.55
C GLN A 631 1.70 -8.96 9.11
N HIS A 632 1.02 -7.85 8.81
CA HIS A 632 0.54 -7.59 7.44
C HIS A 632 1.71 -7.65 6.43
N GLU A 633 1.42 -8.09 5.22
CA GLU A 633 2.37 -8.07 4.11
C GLU A 633 1.90 -7.06 3.06
N ALA A 634 2.71 -6.03 2.82
CA ALA A 634 2.57 -5.19 1.64
C ALA A 634 3.57 -5.66 0.58
N HIS A 635 3.19 -5.65 -0.69
CA HIS A 635 4.07 -6.11 -1.75
C HIS A 635 4.96 -4.99 -2.29
N MET A 636 6.11 -5.37 -2.83
CA MET A 636 7.06 -4.44 -3.45
C MET A 636 7.41 -4.86 -4.87
N VAL A 637 7.49 -3.87 -5.75
CA VAL A 637 8.02 -3.99 -7.10
C VAL A 637 8.98 -2.85 -7.36
N GLY A 638 10.08 -3.10 -8.06
CA GLY A 638 11.09 -2.06 -8.27
C GLY A 638 12.38 -2.58 -8.87
N THR A 639 13.42 -1.77 -8.75
CA THR A 639 14.75 -2.09 -9.27
C THR A 639 15.84 -1.79 -8.27
N LEU A 640 16.94 -2.54 -8.34
CA LEU A 640 18.16 -2.31 -7.58
C LEU A 640 19.37 -2.23 -8.51
N THR A 641 20.21 -1.22 -8.33
CA THR A 641 21.47 -1.05 -9.07
C THR A 641 22.64 -1.27 -8.11
N CYS A 642 23.53 -2.21 -8.42
CA CYS A 642 24.78 -2.40 -7.71
C CYS A 642 25.79 -3.15 -8.61
N ASN A 643 26.82 -2.46 -9.09
CA ASN A 643 27.80 -3.02 -10.04
C ASN A 643 28.62 -4.20 -9.49
N ALA A 644 28.70 -4.34 -8.17
CA ALA A 644 29.35 -5.49 -7.53
C ALA A 644 28.54 -6.78 -7.67
N LEU A 645 27.21 -6.67 -7.81
CA LEU A 645 26.29 -7.81 -7.96
C LEU A 645 25.97 -8.07 -9.44
N SER A 646 25.67 -6.99 -10.19
CA SER A 646 25.29 -7.06 -11.60
C SER A 646 25.66 -5.78 -12.34
N ALA A 647 26.13 -5.92 -13.58
CA ALA A 647 26.45 -4.77 -14.45
C ALA A 647 25.19 -4.04 -14.98
N GLN A 648 24.01 -4.67 -14.88
CA GLN A 648 22.72 -4.10 -15.25
C GLN A 648 21.81 -3.99 -14.00
N PRO A 649 20.87 -3.03 -13.97
CA PRO A 649 19.86 -2.98 -12.94
C PRO A 649 19.11 -4.32 -12.80
N MET A 650 18.88 -4.72 -11.55
CA MET A 650 18.15 -5.93 -11.18
C MET A 650 16.68 -5.60 -10.91
N THR A 651 15.78 -6.51 -11.24
CA THR A 651 14.34 -6.38 -10.97
C THR A 651 14.02 -7.02 -9.61
N VAL A 652 13.20 -6.36 -8.81
CA VAL A 652 12.65 -6.94 -7.58
C VAL A 652 11.47 -7.85 -7.93
N SER A 653 11.59 -9.13 -7.58
CA SER A 653 10.52 -10.12 -7.55
C SER A 653 10.27 -10.60 -6.11
N ASP A 654 9.07 -11.10 -5.84
CA ASP A 654 8.63 -11.54 -4.49
C ASP A 654 9.00 -10.55 -3.36
N GLY A 655 8.75 -9.25 -3.61
CA GLY A 655 9.04 -8.21 -2.65
C GLY A 655 7.97 -8.12 -1.56
N VAL A 656 8.38 -8.16 -0.30
CA VAL A 656 7.51 -8.01 0.89
C VAL A 656 8.04 -6.90 1.79
N PHE A 657 7.13 -6.02 2.19
CA PHE A 657 7.33 -4.94 3.14
C PHE A 657 6.37 -5.11 4.31
N ASN A 658 6.89 -4.94 5.52
CA ASN A 658 6.07 -4.89 6.72
C ASN A 658 6.34 -3.55 7.44
N LEU A 659 5.27 -2.82 7.75
CA LEU A 659 5.33 -1.54 8.45
C LEU A 659 5.25 -1.73 9.97
N PHE A 660 6.24 -1.23 10.71
CA PHE A 660 6.24 -1.18 12.18
C PHE A 660 6.03 -2.53 12.89
N VAL A 661 6.73 -3.57 12.43
CA VAL A 661 6.77 -4.89 13.09
C VAL A 661 7.48 -4.75 14.44
N VAL A 662 6.85 -5.22 15.51
CA VAL A 662 7.46 -5.25 16.85
C VAL A 662 8.59 -6.27 16.89
N ASP A 663 9.75 -5.90 17.42
CA ASP A 663 10.84 -6.84 17.68
C ASP A 663 10.48 -7.68 18.93
N GLU A 664 10.26 -8.99 18.74
CA GLU A 664 9.88 -9.90 19.83
C GLU A 664 10.96 -10.00 20.93
N THR A 665 12.21 -9.64 20.61
CA THR A 665 13.33 -9.64 21.54
C THR A 665 13.53 -8.30 22.24
N ASN A 666 12.96 -7.22 21.70
CA ASN A 666 13.05 -5.88 22.25
C ASN A 666 11.76 -5.09 21.96
N VAL A 667 10.84 -5.09 22.94
CA VAL A 667 9.50 -4.47 22.82
C VAL A 667 9.53 -2.95 22.56
N GLU A 668 10.66 -2.30 22.86
CA GLU A 668 10.97 -0.88 22.66
C GLU A 668 11.56 -0.60 21.25
N ARG A 669 11.57 -1.61 20.38
CA ARG A 669 12.07 -1.53 19.00
C ARG A 669 11.00 -1.97 18.02
N ARG A 670 10.69 -1.10 17.07
CA ARG A 670 9.91 -1.43 15.88
C ARG A 670 10.80 -1.45 14.64
N ASN A 671 10.50 -2.34 13.71
CA ASN A 671 11.23 -2.46 12.47
C ASN A 671 10.29 -2.23 11.28
N MET A 672 10.75 -1.49 10.28
CA MET A 672 10.20 -1.61 8.93
C MET A 672 11.04 -2.63 8.18
N LYS A 673 10.46 -3.80 7.87
CA LYS A 673 11.18 -4.93 7.28
C LYS A 673 10.97 -4.98 5.77
N TYR A 674 12.04 -5.26 5.05
CA TYR A 674 12.08 -5.41 3.61
C TYR A 674 12.67 -6.79 3.30
N ARG A 675 11.96 -7.58 2.51
CA ARG A 675 12.44 -8.84 1.94
C ARG A 675 12.21 -8.77 0.43
N MET A 676 13.21 -9.10 -0.37
CA MET A 676 13.07 -9.08 -1.82
C MET A 676 14.02 -10.07 -2.49
N THR A 677 13.54 -10.68 -3.58
CA THR A 677 14.36 -11.41 -4.55
C THR A 677 14.79 -10.45 -5.65
N LEU A 678 16.07 -10.50 -6.02
CA LEU A 678 16.68 -9.66 -7.05
C LEU A 678 17.03 -10.53 -8.24
N ASP A 679 16.28 -10.37 -9.33
CA ASP A 679 16.56 -11.04 -10.60
C ASP A 679 17.46 -10.18 -11.47
N THR A 680 18.58 -10.74 -11.86
CA THR A 680 19.49 -10.16 -12.85
C THR A 680 19.04 -10.53 -14.27
N VAL A 681 19.41 -9.69 -15.25
CA VAL A 681 19.15 -9.98 -16.66
C VAL A 681 19.84 -11.30 -17.07
N ASP A 682 21.07 -11.55 -16.60
CA ASP A 682 21.85 -12.78 -16.88
C ASP A 682 21.37 -14.03 -16.10
N GLY A 683 20.29 -13.92 -15.32
CA GLY A 683 19.60 -15.06 -14.71
C GLY A 683 20.14 -15.53 -13.35
N LYS A 684 21.06 -14.78 -12.74
CA LYS A 684 21.39 -14.93 -11.32
C LYS A 684 20.29 -14.34 -10.43
N ARG A 685 20.16 -14.92 -9.23
CA ARG A 685 19.27 -14.43 -8.18
C ARG A 685 20.03 -14.10 -6.91
N PHE A 686 19.63 -13.01 -6.28
CA PHE A 686 20.10 -12.64 -4.95
C PHE A 686 18.91 -12.37 -4.04
N TYR A 687 19.10 -12.57 -2.74
CA TYR A 687 18.08 -12.36 -1.73
C TYR A 687 18.53 -11.24 -0.80
N LEU A 688 17.76 -10.15 -0.78
CA LEU A 688 18.05 -8.98 0.04
C LEU A 688 17.03 -8.89 1.17
N THR A 689 17.56 -8.79 2.39
CA THR A 689 16.79 -8.43 3.59
C THR A 689 17.28 -7.10 4.10
N ALA A 690 16.38 -6.14 4.34
CA ALA A 690 16.72 -4.87 4.97
C ALA A 690 15.78 -4.50 6.09
N GLU A 691 16.28 -3.77 7.08
CA GLU A 691 15.48 -3.29 8.21
C GLU A 691 15.77 -1.82 8.51
N LYS A 692 14.72 -1.02 8.65
CA LYS A 692 14.79 0.28 9.30
C LYS A 692 14.48 0.08 10.77
N ILE A 693 15.38 0.53 11.62
CA ILE A 693 15.34 0.28 13.06
C ILE A 693 14.82 1.54 13.75
N ILE A 694 13.71 1.41 14.46
CA ILE A 694 13.01 2.49 15.14
C ILE A 694 13.06 2.17 16.63
N THR A 695 13.68 3.06 17.40
CA THR A 695 13.89 2.92 18.85
C THR A 695 13.49 4.21 19.56
N HIS A 696 13.20 4.14 20.85
CA HIS A 696 12.93 5.30 21.70
C HIS A 696 14.19 6.17 21.91
N THR A 697 14.53 7.03 20.95
CA THR A 697 15.59 8.04 21.11
C THR A 697 15.12 9.44 20.68
N SER A 698 16.00 10.43 20.85
CA SER A 698 15.75 11.85 20.61
C SER A 698 15.07 12.15 19.26
N LEU A 699 14.23 13.20 19.22
CA LEU A 699 13.65 13.77 17.98
C LEU A 699 14.69 14.11 16.91
N LEU A 700 15.97 14.30 17.30
CA LEU A 700 17.08 14.53 16.37
C LEU A 700 17.49 13.27 15.58
N GLU A 701 17.22 12.07 16.11
CA GLU A 701 17.55 10.79 15.46
C GLU A 701 16.38 10.19 14.66
N LEU A 702 15.15 10.68 14.86
CA LEU A 702 13.94 10.27 14.13
C LEU A 702 14.16 10.26 12.62
N TRP A 703 14.75 11.33 12.08
CA TRP A 703 15.04 11.42 10.64
C TRP A 703 15.96 10.28 10.22
N THR A 704 17.06 10.08 10.94
CA THR A 704 18.03 9.03 10.63
C THR A 704 17.40 7.64 10.71
N GLN A 705 16.63 7.34 11.76
CA GLN A 705 16.04 6.01 11.99
C GLN A 705 14.92 5.67 10.99
N THR A 706 14.09 6.63 10.61
CA THR A 706 13.03 6.42 9.61
C THR A 706 13.53 6.41 8.17
N ASN A 707 14.72 6.97 7.92
CA ASN A 707 15.30 7.07 6.58
C ASN A 707 16.54 6.21 6.37
N THR A 708 17.03 5.46 7.37
CA THR A 708 18.19 4.56 7.24
C THR A 708 17.78 3.10 7.34
N ALA A 709 18.12 2.30 6.34
CA ALA A 709 17.90 0.87 6.30
C ALA A 709 19.23 0.11 6.25
N TYR A 710 19.34 -0.96 7.04
CA TYR A 710 20.50 -1.85 7.04
C TYR A 710 20.17 -3.11 6.25
N ALA A 711 20.88 -3.33 5.15
CA ALA A 711 20.63 -4.41 4.20
C ALA A 711 21.70 -5.50 4.26
N LYS A 712 21.28 -6.75 4.04
CA LYS A 712 22.13 -7.93 3.85
C LYS A 712 21.72 -8.63 2.57
N VAL A 713 22.70 -9.13 1.82
CA VAL A 713 22.51 -9.83 0.54
C VAL A 713 23.05 -11.25 0.64
N ARG A 714 22.30 -12.22 0.07
CA ARG A 714 22.63 -13.66 0.04
C ARG A 714 22.39 -14.23 -1.36
N GLU A 715 23.01 -15.38 -1.66
CA GLU A 715 22.75 -16.16 -2.89
C GLU A 715 21.64 -17.21 -2.72
N SER A 716 21.17 -17.43 -1.49
CA SER A 716 20.10 -18.37 -1.18
C SER A 716 19.07 -17.72 -0.25
N GLU A 717 17.82 -18.16 -0.39
CA GLU A 717 16.67 -17.69 0.40
C GLU A 717 16.76 -18.14 1.87
N ALA A 718 17.50 -19.22 2.15
CA ALA A 718 17.61 -19.76 3.49
C ALA A 718 18.20 -18.72 4.46
N GLU A 719 17.57 -18.52 5.62
CA GLU A 719 18.00 -17.51 6.59
C GLU A 719 19.44 -17.72 7.11
N ASP A 720 19.87 -18.98 7.17
CA ASP A 720 21.20 -19.42 7.59
C ASP A 720 22.24 -19.38 6.47
N ALA A 721 21.84 -19.01 5.24
CA ALA A 721 22.77 -18.87 4.14
C ALA A 721 23.78 -17.74 4.40
N PRO A 722 25.07 -17.94 4.05
CA PRO A 722 26.11 -16.94 4.25
C PRO A 722 25.77 -15.59 3.61
N VAL A 723 26.02 -14.51 4.35
CA VAL A 723 25.90 -13.14 3.84
C VAL A 723 27.08 -12.88 2.90
N ILE A 724 26.78 -12.56 1.64
CA ILE A 724 27.81 -12.24 0.63
C ILE A 724 28.15 -10.73 0.62
N GLY A 725 27.29 -9.91 1.22
CA GLY A 725 27.55 -8.50 1.41
C GLY A 725 26.46 -7.79 2.20
N HIS A 726 26.77 -6.56 2.61
CA HIS A 726 25.88 -5.71 3.39
C HIS A 726 25.93 -4.27 2.88
N ALA A 727 24.89 -3.50 3.19
CA ALA A 727 24.82 -2.09 2.85
C ALA A 727 24.06 -1.29 3.90
N THR A 728 24.47 -0.04 4.10
CA THR A 728 23.68 0.96 4.83
C THR A 728 23.10 1.92 3.81
N LEU A 729 21.77 2.00 3.76
CA LEU A 729 21.00 2.71 2.75
C LEU A 729 20.25 3.85 3.39
N ILE A 730 20.28 5.03 2.77
CA ILE A 730 19.59 6.23 3.26
C ILE A 730 18.59 6.77 2.24
N ILE A 731 17.45 7.26 2.71
CA ILE A 731 16.57 8.15 1.95
C ILE A 731 17.08 9.58 2.16
N THR A 732 17.50 10.23 1.07
CA THR A 732 17.90 11.64 1.13
C THR A 732 16.70 12.55 1.36
N PRO A 733 16.87 13.78 1.90
CA PRO A 733 15.77 14.74 2.03
C PRO A 733 15.02 14.99 0.72
N GLU A 734 15.73 15.01 -0.41
CA GLU A 734 15.13 15.13 -1.75
C GLU A 734 14.27 13.91 -2.10
N ASN A 735 14.78 12.69 -1.90
CA ASN A 735 14.03 11.46 -2.19
C ASN A 735 12.81 11.32 -1.27
N PHE A 736 12.89 11.76 -0.02
CA PHE A 736 11.76 11.79 0.89
C PHE A 736 10.66 12.75 0.40
N LEU A 737 11.03 13.96 -0.05
CA LEU A 737 10.06 14.90 -0.64
C LEU A 737 9.40 14.34 -1.90
N LYS A 738 10.15 13.62 -2.74
CA LYS A 738 9.59 12.87 -3.88
C LYS A 738 8.62 11.80 -3.41
N GLN A 739 8.94 11.04 -2.36
CA GLN A 739 8.09 9.96 -1.82
C GLN A 739 6.73 10.49 -1.40
N GLN A 740 6.67 11.63 -0.70
CA GLN A 740 5.41 12.26 -0.31
C GLN A 740 4.51 12.59 -1.51
N ARG A 741 5.08 12.84 -2.69
CA ARG A 741 4.33 13.09 -3.93
C ARG A 741 3.83 11.80 -4.61
N THR A 742 4.32 10.64 -4.17
CA THR A 742 3.94 9.32 -4.70
C THR A 742 2.98 8.56 -3.79
N THR A 743 2.86 8.93 -2.52
CA THR A 743 1.95 8.30 -1.57
C THR A 743 0.50 8.54 -1.96
N GLU A 744 -0.27 7.46 -2.12
CA GLU A 744 -1.66 7.50 -2.57
C GLU A 744 -2.48 6.36 -1.97
N VAL A 745 -3.71 6.67 -1.54
CA VAL A 745 -4.73 5.66 -1.22
C VAL A 745 -5.37 5.16 -2.51
N THR A 746 -5.24 3.87 -2.79
CA THR A 746 -5.75 3.21 -4.00
C THR A 746 -7.15 2.64 -3.78
N ASN A 747 -7.87 2.42 -4.88
CA ASN A 747 -9.20 1.76 -4.90
C ASN A 747 -10.29 2.44 -4.07
N ALA A 748 -10.11 3.70 -3.64
CA ALA A 748 -11.15 4.47 -2.99
C ALA A 748 -12.26 4.86 -4.00
N PRO A 749 -13.55 4.64 -3.68
CA PRO A 749 -14.68 4.86 -4.59
C PRO A 749 -14.94 6.35 -4.90
N ASP A 750 -14.55 7.24 -4.00
CA ASP A 750 -14.74 8.69 -4.11
C ASP A 750 -13.63 9.46 -3.37
N ILE A 751 -13.61 10.78 -3.59
CA ILE A 751 -12.59 11.69 -3.03
C ILE A 751 -12.70 11.79 -1.50
N GLU A 752 -13.92 11.73 -0.95
CA GLU A 752 -14.15 11.83 0.50
C GLU A 752 -13.56 10.63 1.24
N THR A 753 -13.85 9.42 0.74
CA THR A 753 -13.29 8.16 1.21
C THR A 753 -11.76 8.17 1.08
N ARG A 754 -11.23 8.62 -0.06
CA ARG A 754 -9.78 8.75 -0.25
C ARG A 754 -9.14 9.66 0.80
N LEU A 755 -9.73 10.82 1.07
CA LEU A 755 -9.23 11.75 2.08
C LEU A 755 -9.33 11.16 3.49
N ALA A 756 -10.44 10.51 3.83
CA ALA A 756 -10.65 9.87 5.14
C ALA A 756 -9.59 8.79 5.42
N TRP A 757 -9.31 7.92 4.43
CA TRP A 757 -8.28 6.88 4.55
C TRP A 757 -6.86 7.45 4.53
N THR A 758 -6.61 8.52 3.78
CA THR A 758 -5.33 9.24 3.82
C THR A 758 -5.07 9.81 5.22
N LEU A 759 -6.09 10.44 5.83
CA LEU A 759 -6.01 10.94 7.21
C LEU A 759 -5.89 9.79 8.23
N LYS A 760 -6.55 8.65 8.02
CA LYS A 760 -6.44 7.46 8.88
C LYS A 760 -5.02 6.91 8.87
N PHE A 761 -4.43 6.71 7.68
CA PHE A 761 -3.03 6.30 7.53
C PHE A 761 -2.08 7.33 8.17
N GLY A 762 -2.26 8.62 7.86
CA GLY A 762 -1.44 9.69 8.44
C GLY A 762 -1.49 9.74 9.97
N ARG A 763 -2.67 9.55 10.57
CA ARG A 763 -2.83 9.45 12.04
C ARG A 763 -2.19 8.20 12.63
N PHE A 764 -2.27 7.06 11.96
CA PHE A 764 -1.59 5.85 12.40
C PHE A 764 -0.06 6.03 12.33
N PHE A 765 0.46 6.48 11.20
CA PHE A 765 1.90 6.66 11.00
C PHE A 765 2.46 7.72 11.96
N ALA A 766 1.79 8.88 12.06
CA ALA A 766 2.16 9.91 13.04
C ALA A 766 1.92 9.45 14.47
N GLY A 767 0.88 8.64 14.73
CA GLY A 767 0.58 8.07 16.03
C GLY A 767 1.68 7.13 16.50
N VAL A 768 2.14 6.20 15.65
CA VAL A 768 3.30 5.34 15.95
C VAL A 768 4.54 6.20 16.15
N LEU A 769 4.88 7.12 15.25
CA LEU A 769 6.04 8.00 15.46
C LEU A 769 5.90 8.91 16.69
N TYR A 770 4.69 9.26 17.11
CA TYR A 770 4.43 10.04 18.31
C TYR A 770 4.47 9.19 19.59
N THR A 771 4.04 7.93 19.52
CA THR A 771 4.22 6.93 20.59
C THR A 771 5.71 6.62 20.78
N GLU A 772 6.50 6.55 19.70
CA GLU A 772 7.92 6.20 19.73
C GLU A 772 8.84 7.42 20.03
N TYR A 773 8.51 8.63 19.55
CA TYR A 773 9.36 9.83 19.66
C TYR A 773 8.72 11.06 20.34
N GLY A 774 7.41 11.05 20.62
CA GLY A 774 6.63 12.19 21.12
C GLY A 774 6.82 12.53 22.60
N GLY A 775 7.95 12.13 23.19
CA GLY A 775 8.23 12.22 24.63
C GLY A 775 8.28 13.63 25.23
N VAL A 776 8.08 14.70 24.46
CA VAL A 776 8.04 16.09 24.96
C VAL A 776 6.68 16.77 24.74
N ALA A 777 5.81 16.22 23.86
CA ALA A 777 4.53 16.81 23.49
C ALA A 777 3.31 15.89 23.69
N ALA A 778 3.49 14.69 24.25
CA ALA A 778 2.42 13.79 24.69
C ALA A 778 1.49 14.48 25.71
N PRO A 779 0.14 14.46 25.54
CA PRO A 779 -0.75 14.78 26.64
C PRO A 779 -0.48 13.79 27.78
N LEU A 780 -0.39 14.32 29.00
CA LEU A 780 -0.16 13.54 30.23
C LEU A 780 -1.16 12.38 30.27
N GLN A 781 -0.69 11.15 30.53
CA GLN A 781 -1.60 10.04 30.84
C GLN A 781 -2.25 10.35 32.20
N TYR A 782 -3.51 10.77 32.16
CA TYR A 782 -4.30 11.02 33.36
C TYR A 782 -4.99 9.72 33.79
N PHE A 783 -4.89 9.41 35.07
CA PHE A 783 -5.70 8.35 35.67
C PHE A 783 -7.16 8.80 35.66
N ASN A 784 -8.02 8.09 34.91
CA ASN A 784 -9.46 8.29 34.95
C ASN A 784 -10.06 7.35 36.03
N PRO A 785 -10.45 7.86 37.22
CA PRO A 785 -11.03 7.04 38.28
C PRO A 785 -12.40 6.43 37.90
N GLU A 786 -13.03 6.88 36.81
CA GLU A 786 -14.27 6.32 36.28
C GLU A 786 -14.04 5.27 35.17
N ALA A 787 -12.79 4.97 34.80
CA ALA A 787 -12.49 3.95 33.81
C ALA A 787 -12.88 2.55 34.32
N ALA A 788 -13.43 1.73 33.42
CA ALA A 788 -13.79 0.36 33.74
C ALA A 788 -12.56 -0.43 34.25
N PRO A 789 -12.68 -1.22 35.34
CA PRO A 789 -11.54 -1.97 35.88
C PRO A 789 -10.94 -2.90 34.82
N ARG A 790 -9.61 -2.90 34.70
CA ARG A 790 -8.89 -3.83 33.82
C ARG A 790 -9.23 -5.27 34.20
N LEU A 791 -9.48 -6.11 33.18
CA LEU A 791 -9.56 -7.56 33.36
C LEU A 791 -8.21 -8.09 33.88
N ARG A 792 -8.19 -8.56 35.13
CA ARG A 792 -7.00 -9.10 35.81
C ARG A 792 -6.80 -10.57 35.46
N ARG A 793 -5.55 -11.00 35.30
CA ARG A 793 -5.27 -12.43 35.10
C ARG A 793 -5.53 -13.20 36.40
N ALA A 794 -5.98 -14.44 36.28
CA ALA A 794 -6.02 -15.34 37.43
C ALA A 794 -4.58 -15.62 37.91
N LEU A 795 -4.35 -15.51 39.21
CA LEU A 795 -3.06 -15.87 39.81
C LEU A 795 -2.93 -17.39 39.86
N ARG A 796 -1.72 -17.91 39.65
CA ARG A 796 -1.33 -19.30 39.87
C ARG A 796 -1.12 -19.59 41.36
N ALA A 797 -2.11 -19.21 42.16
CA ALA A 797 -2.18 -19.41 43.59
C ALA A 797 -3.64 -19.72 43.99
N PRO A 798 -3.88 -20.41 45.11
CA PRO A 798 -5.24 -20.60 45.64
C PRO A 798 -5.96 -19.27 45.86
N ALA A 799 -7.28 -19.26 45.85
CA ALA A 799 -8.04 -18.06 46.20
C ALA A 799 -7.72 -17.64 47.66
N PRO A 800 -7.45 -16.35 47.92
CA PRO A 800 -7.09 -15.90 49.26
C PRO A 800 -8.28 -15.92 50.22
N HIS A 801 -8.02 -16.28 51.47
CA HIS A 801 -8.95 -16.03 52.57
C HIS A 801 -8.59 -14.71 53.27
N ILE A 802 -9.54 -13.77 53.33
CA ILE A 802 -9.33 -12.46 53.95
C ILE A 802 -9.83 -12.48 55.39
N THR A 803 -9.00 -12.00 56.32
CA THR A 803 -9.35 -11.84 57.73
C THR A 803 -8.96 -10.44 58.19
N TYR A 804 -9.91 -9.72 58.81
CA TYR A 804 -9.64 -8.45 59.48
C TYR A 804 -9.38 -8.70 60.97
N PHE A 805 -8.49 -7.91 61.55
CA PHE A 805 -8.15 -8.01 62.97
C PHE A 805 -7.75 -6.63 63.52
N ASP A 806 -8.00 -6.43 64.82
CA ASP A 806 -7.74 -5.15 65.46
C ASP A 806 -6.42 -5.16 66.23
N THR A 807 -5.73 -4.03 66.24
CA THR A 807 -4.55 -3.76 67.06
C THR A 807 -4.95 -3.23 68.43
N GLU A 808 -4.02 -3.27 69.39
CA GLU A 808 -4.25 -2.78 70.76
C GLU A 808 -4.62 -1.29 70.81
N ASP A 809 -4.10 -0.49 69.88
CA ASP A 809 -4.40 0.94 69.75
C ASP A 809 -5.65 1.24 68.90
N GLY A 810 -6.44 0.22 68.54
CA GLY A 810 -7.74 0.36 67.92
C GLY A 810 -7.72 0.58 66.40
N LYS A 811 -6.67 0.13 65.70
CA LYS A 811 -6.64 0.10 64.22
C LYS A 811 -7.07 -1.26 63.71
N THR A 812 -7.87 -1.28 62.65
CA THR A 812 -8.26 -2.52 61.97
C THR A 812 -7.33 -2.76 60.78
N LEU A 813 -6.63 -3.90 60.79
CA LEU A 813 -5.72 -4.35 59.74
C LEU A 813 -6.32 -5.51 58.95
N ARG A 814 -5.72 -5.84 57.80
CA ARG A 814 -6.18 -6.91 56.90
C ARG A 814 -5.08 -7.94 56.68
N LEU A 815 -5.43 -9.23 56.78
CA LEU A 815 -4.61 -10.38 56.39
C LEU A 815 -5.23 -11.11 55.21
N ALA A 816 -4.42 -11.45 54.21
CA ALA A 816 -4.79 -12.34 53.12
C ALA A 816 -3.96 -13.63 53.18
N ARG A 817 -4.63 -14.78 53.30
CA ARG A 817 -3.99 -16.11 53.37
C ARG A 817 -4.14 -16.88 52.07
N TYR A 818 -3.01 -17.32 51.52
CA TYR A 818 -2.92 -18.23 50.37
C TYR A 818 -2.39 -19.59 50.84
N HIS A 819 -3.29 -20.54 51.07
CA HIS A 819 -2.95 -21.85 51.63
C HIS A 819 -2.58 -22.86 50.51
N ALA A 820 -1.30 -22.93 50.17
CA ALA A 820 -0.79 -23.75 49.05
C ALA A 820 0.04 -24.98 49.46
N GLY A 821 0.44 -25.11 50.73
CA GLY A 821 1.20 -26.26 51.20
C GLY A 821 1.54 -26.24 52.69
N ASN A 822 2.38 -27.18 53.12
CA ASN A 822 2.65 -27.50 54.53
C ASN A 822 4.05 -27.11 55.02
N LYS A 823 4.80 -26.27 54.30
CA LYS A 823 6.12 -25.75 54.77
C LYS A 823 6.02 -24.69 55.88
N GLY A 824 4.82 -24.47 56.42
CA GLY A 824 4.53 -23.51 57.49
C GLY A 824 4.32 -22.07 56.97
N PRO A 825 3.91 -21.16 57.87
CA PRO A 825 3.50 -19.81 57.50
C PRO A 825 4.66 -18.86 57.24
N VAL A 826 4.55 -18.08 56.16
CA VAL A 826 5.44 -16.97 55.80
C VAL A 826 4.62 -15.68 55.72
N LEU A 827 4.93 -14.70 56.57
CA LEU A 827 4.28 -13.40 56.60
C LEU A 827 5.05 -12.38 55.75
N LEU A 828 4.41 -11.84 54.71
CA LEU A 828 4.93 -10.81 53.82
C LEU A 828 4.44 -9.43 54.29
N ILE A 829 5.39 -8.54 54.58
CA ILE A 829 5.14 -7.19 55.12
C ILE A 829 5.59 -6.14 54.09
N HIS A 830 4.65 -5.34 53.61
CA HIS A 830 4.89 -4.34 52.56
C HIS A 830 5.57 -3.06 53.10
N GLY A 831 6.03 -2.22 52.16
CA GLY A 831 6.65 -0.92 52.45
C GLY A 831 5.63 0.23 52.58
N SER A 832 6.15 1.44 52.74
CA SER A 832 5.36 2.69 52.71
C SER A 832 4.86 3.00 51.29
N GLY A 833 3.68 3.62 51.18
CA GLY A 833 3.17 4.15 49.91
C GLY A 833 2.64 3.07 48.95
N VAL A 834 2.59 1.83 49.42
CA VAL A 834 2.14 0.63 48.70
C VAL A 834 1.30 -0.25 49.62
N SER A 835 0.65 -1.29 49.10
CA SER A 835 -0.06 -2.31 49.87
C SER A 835 0.61 -3.67 49.75
N SER A 836 0.06 -4.68 50.43
CA SER A 836 0.50 -6.08 50.28
C SER A 836 0.38 -6.60 48.82
N ARG A 837 -0.37 -5.88 47.98
CA ARG A 837 -0.56 -6.18 46.55
C ARG A 837 0.73 -6.21 45.74
N ILE A 838 1.79 -5.55 46.20
CA ILE A 838 3.11 -5.63 45.55
C ILE A 838 3.63 -7.08 45.46
N PHE A 839 3.23 -7.95 46.39
CA PHE A 839 3.64 -9.36 46.41
C PHE A 839 2.76 -10.26 45.55
N SER A 840 1.51 -9.85 45.28
CA SER A 840 0.48 -10.62 44.57
C SER A 840 0.01 -9.92 43.29
N THR A 841 0.81 -9.02 42.73
CA THR A 841 0.44 -8.26 41.54
C THR A 841 0.26 -9.19 40.33
N ASP A 842 -0.78 -8.97 39.55
CA ASP A 842 -1.06 -9.73 38.33
C ASP A 842 -0.35 -9.12 37.09
N LEU A 843 0.39 -8.02 37.30
CA LEU A 843 1.07 -7.24 36.27
C LEU A 843 2.37 -7.86 35.77
N ILE A 844 2.95 -8.82 36.51
CA ILE A 844 4.17 -9.54 36.09
C ILE A 844 3.88 -11.01 35.87
N GLY A 845 4.76 -11.69 35.12
CA GLY A 845 4.61 -13.11 34.78
C GLY A 845 4.42 -14.04 35.99
N THR A 846 5.31 -13.98 36.99
CA THR A 846 5.24 -14.73 38.26
C THR A 846 5.55 -13.82 39.45
N ASN A 847 4.59 -13.60 40.34
CA ASN A 847 4.79 -12.81 41.56
C ASN A 847 5.27 -13.64 42.74
N LEU A 848 5.69 -12.98 43.84
CA LEU A 848 6.26 -13.65 45.01
C LEU A 848 5.27 -14.63 45.66
N VAL A 849 3.97 -14.30 45.69
CA VAL A 849 2.93 -15.20 46.21
C VAL A 849 2.82 -16.48 45.37
N GLU A 850 2.74 -16.35 44.05
CA GLU A 850 2.70 -17.50 43.14
C GLU A 850 3.95 -18.38 43.30
N PHE A 851 5.12 -17.76 43.46
CA PHE A 851 6.38 -18.47 43.64
C PHE A 851 6.45 -19.23 44.97
N LEU A 852 6.07 -18.59 46.08
CA LEU A 852 6.03 -19.23 47.41
C LEU A 852 4.94 -20.31 47.51
N CYS A 853 3.79 -20.09 46.87
CA CYS A 853 2.73 -21.09 46.79
C CYS A 853 3.19 -22.33 46.00
N ALA A 854 3.87 -22.12 44.87
CA ALA A 854 4.49 -23.22 44.11
C ALA A 854 5.56 -23.96 44.93
N ALA A 855 6.29 -23.25 45.80
CA ALA A 855 7.24 -23.83 46.76
C ALA A 855 6.58 -24.51 47.98
N ARG A 856 5.23 -24.56 48.04
CA ARG A 856 4.40 -25.19 49.08
C ARG A 856 4.42 -24.51 50.46
N TYR A 857 4.57 -23.19 50.50
CA TYR A 857 4.40 -22.40 51.72
C TYR A 857 2.94 -22.01 51.97
N ASP A 858 2.59 -21.77 53.24
CA ASP A 858 1.35 -21.09 53.64
C ASP A 858 1.64 -19.58 53.67
N VAL A 859 1.17 -18.84 52.67
CA VAL A 859 1.61 -17.46 52.43
C VAL A 859 0.60 -16.47 52.98
N TRP A 860 1.08 -15.55 53.83
CA TRP A 860 0.27 -14.56 54.53
C TRP A 860 0.71 -13.15 54.14
N LEU A 861 -0.22 -12.32 53.70
CA LEU A 861 0.02 -10.93 53.34
C LEU A 861 -0.67 -10.05 54.37
N VAL A 862 0.07 -9.17 55.05
CA VAL A 862 -0.53 -8.17 55.94
C VAL A 862 -0.58 -6.83 55.24
N ASP A 863 -1.74 -6.19 55.27
CA ASP A 863 -1.90 -4.76 55.02
C ASP A 863 -1.85 -4.03 56.37
N LEU A 864 -0.75 -3.31 56.60
CA LEU A 864 -0.51 -2.51 57.81
C LEU A 864 -1.33 -1.22 57.78
N ARG A 865 -1.34 -0.43 58.89
CA ARG A 865 -2.09 0.84 58.95
C ARG A 865 -1.73 1.83 57.84
N VAL A 866 -0.55 1.70 57.26
CA VAL A 866 -0.02 2.50 56.13
C VAL A 866 -0.36 1.94 54.74
N SER A 867 -1.10 0.83 54.65
CA SER A 867 -1.46 0.20 53.37
C SER A 867 -2.45 1.06 52.59
N ILE A 868 -2.17 1.31 51.32
CA ILE A 868 -3.05 2.05 50.41
C ILE A 868 -4.43 1.38 50.20
N GLU A 869 -4.60 0.16 50.68
CA GLU A 869 -5.85 -0.61 50.66
C GLU A 869 -6.72 -0.40 51.91
N LEU A 870 -6.21 0.33 52.92
CA LEU A 870 -6.91 0.60 54.17
C LEU A 870 -7.18 2.11 54.33
N PRO A 871 -8.35 2.50 54.87
CA PRO A 871 -8.66 3.91 55.14
C PRO A 871 -7.67 4.61 56.08
N SER A 872 -6.97 3.84 56.92
CA SER A 872 -5.99 4.36 57.87
C SER A 872 -4.72 4.94 57.23
N ALA A 873 -4.46 4.70 55.94
CA ALA A 873 -3.24 5.17 55.27
C ALA A 873 -3.08 6.69 55.22
N THR A 874 -4.18 7.43 55.36
CA THR A 874 -4.20 8.90 55.41
C THR A 874 -4.16 9.46 56.84
N GLU A 875 -4.14 8.60 57.85
CA GLU A 875 -4.07 9.02 59.25
C GLU A 875 -2.61 9.20 59.69
N ARG A 876 -2.37 10.15 60.60
CA ARG A 876 -1.05 10.42 61.15
C ARG A 876 -0.52 9.19 61.90
N THR A 877 0.71 8.76 61.58
CA THR A 877 1.34 7.62 62.27
C THR A 877 2.87 7.68 62.27
N THR A 878 3.51 6.84 63.08
CA THR A 878 4.97 6.70 63.16
C THR A 878 5.41 5.24 62.97
N ALA A 879 6.69 5.04 62.64
CA ALA A 879 7.26 3.69 62.52
C ALA A 879 7.26 2.97 63.88
N ASP A 880 7.32 3.72 65.00
CA ASP A 880 7.18 3.16 66.36
C ASP A 880 5.81 2.51 66.57
N GLU A 881 4.74 3.15 66.11
CA GLU A 881 3.38 2.63 66.26
C GLU A 881 3.18 1.34 65.45
N ILE A 882 3.70 1.30 64.21
CA ILE A 882 3.67 0.10 63.37
C ILE A 882 4.48 -1.03 64.04
N ALA A 883 5.68 -0.71 64.54
CA ALA A 883 6.55 -1.68 65.19
C ALA A 883 5.98 -2.20 66.52
N ARG A 884 5.27 -1.35 67.27
CA ARG A 884 4.73 -1.67 68.59
C ARG A 884 3.37 -2.36 68.53
N TYR A 885 2.50 -1.99 67.61
CA TYR A 885 1.10 -2.43 67.59
C TYR A 885 0.78 -3.32 66.39
N ASP A 886 1.14 -2.92 65.16
CA ASP A 886 0.71 -3.64 63.94
C ASP A 886 1.41 -4.98 63.76
N ILE A 887 2.75 -4.97 63.76
CA ILE A 887 3.55 -6.17 63.47
C ILE A 887 3.35 -7.24 64.55
N PRO A 888 3.38 -6.93 65.87
CA PRO A 888 3.09 -7.93 66.89
C PRO A 888 1.68 -8.52 66.78
N ALA A 889 0.67 -7.70 66.49
CA ALA A 889 -0.70 -8.16 66.29
C ALA A 889 -0.82 -9.07 65.05
N ALA A 890 -0.17 -8.72 63.95
CA ALA A 890 -0.15 -9.54 62.74
C ALA A 890 0.53 -10.90 62.98
N VAL A 891 1.69 -10.91 63.63
CA VAL A 891 2.41 -12.14 63.99
C VAL A 891 1.57 -13.01 64.91
N ALA A 892 0.97 -12.42 65.95
CA ALA A 892 0.08 -13.15 66.86
C ALA A 892 -1.13 -13.74 66.14
N LYS A 893 -1.75 -12.98 65.24
CA LYS A 893 -2.94 -13.41 64.51
C LYS A 893 -2.62 -14.52 63.50
N VAL A 894 -1.50 -14.44 62.80
CA VAL A 894 -1.05 -15.52 61.90
C VAL A 894 -0.76 -16.79 62.70
N ARG A 895 -0.09 -16.70 63.86
CA ARG A 895 0.16 -17.86 64.73
C ARG A 895 -1.13 -18.50 65.24
N GLU A 896 -2.10 -17.69 65.65
CA GLU A 896 -3.43 -18.13 66.07
C GLU A 896 -4.15 -18.87 64.93
N LEU A 897 -4.22 -18.29 63.73
CA LEU A 897 -4.98 -18.83 62.61
C LEU A 897 -4.27 -19.99 61.88
N ALA A 898 -2.95 -20.03 61.92
CA ALA A 898 -2.15 -21.14 61.37
C ALA A 898 -1.93 -22.27 62.38
N GLY A 899 -2.18 -22.04 63.68
CA GLY A 899 -1.99 -23.03 64.74
C GLY A 899 -0.53 -23.39 64.98
N VAL A 900 0.39 -22.41 64.89
CA VAL A 900 1.84 -22.63 65.04
C VAL A 900 2.48 -21.74 66.10
N ASP A 901 3.58 -22.22 66.69
CA ASP A 901 4.31 -21.47 67.72
C ASP A 901 5.17 -20.33 67.16
N ASP A 902 5.61 -20.42 65.90
CA ASP A 902 6.42 -19.39 65.24
C ASP A 902 6.20 -19.35 63.71
N ILE A 903 6.60 -18.24 63.09
CA ILE A 903 6.44 -17.98 61.64
C ILE A 903 7.77 -17.52 61.02
N GLN A 904 7.86 -17.48 59.69
CA GLN A 904 8.94 -16.76 58.98
C GLN A 904 8.40 -15.44 58.43
N VAL A 905 9.27 -14.46 58.24
CA VAL A 905 8.88 -13.12 57.76
C VAL A 905 9.67 -12.72 56.53
N PHE A 906 9.00 -12.13 55.55
CA PHE A 906 9.64 -11.34 54.49
C PHE A 906 9.20 -9.89 54.65
N GLY A 907 10.14 -8.99 54.94
CA GLY A 907 9.87 -7.56 55.04
C GLY A 907 10.50 -6.80 53.88
N HIS A 908 9.79 -5.81 53.33
CA HIS A 908 10.33 -4.91 52.32
C HIS A 908 10.26 -3.44 52.76
N CYS A 909 11.32 -2.67 52.49
CA CYS A 909 11.37 -1.23 52.74
C CYS A 909 10.98 -0.87 54.20
N LEU A 910 10.00 0.02 54.41
CA LEU A 910 9.46 0.35 55.73
C LEU A 910 9.03 -0.89 56.51
N GLY A 911 8.45 -1.90 55.86
CA GLY A 911 8.05 -3.14 56.52
C GLY A 911 9.23 -3.90 57.11
N ALA A 912 10.38 -3.93 56.42
CA ALA A 912 11.62 -4.50 56.94
C ALA A 912 12.19 -3.69 58.11
N LEU A 913 12.12 -2.36 58.00
CA LEU A 913 12.59 -1.42 59.01
C LEU A 913 11.75 -1.53 60.30
N ALA A 914 10.42 -1.43 60.21
CA ALA A 914 9.51 -1.54 61.33
C ALA A 914 9.55 -2.94 61.96
N PHE A 915 9.71 -3.99 61.17
CA PHE A 915 9.91 -5.35 61.70
C PHE A 915 11.21 -5.46 62.50
N THR A 916 12.29 -4.82 62.03
CA THR A 916 13.56 -4.73 62.77
C THR A 916 13.36 -4.00 64.11
N MET A 917 12.60 -2.90 64.13
CA MET A 917 12.23 -2.18 65.35
C MET A 917 11.42 -3.08 66.30
N SER A 918 10.44 -3.84 65.80
CA SER A 918 9.65 -4.80 66.61
C SER A 918 10.53 -5.87 67.26
N LEU A 919 11.48 -6.43 66.51
CA LEU A 919 12.44 -7.41 67.04
C LEU A 919 13.25 -6.82 68.20
N MET A 920 13.79 -5.60 68.03
CA MET A 920 14.53 -4.89 69.08
C MET A 920 13.63 -4.45 70.24
N SER A 921 12.32 -4.31 70.02
CA SER A 921 11.32 -4.10 71.09
C SER A 921 10.80 -5.39 71.74
N GLY A 922 11.37 -6.55 71.39
CA GLY A 922 11.10 -7.81 72.06
C GLY A 922 10.06 -8.72 71.41
N LEU A 923 9.73 -8.52 70.13
CA LEU A 923 8.85 -9.40 69.36
C LEU A 923 9.28 -10.88 69.46
N LYS A 924 8.30 -11.77 69.69
CA LYS A 924 8.49 -13.23 69.78
C LYS A 924 7.63 -13.95 68.74
N GLY A 925 7.95 -15.21 68.47
CA GLY A 925 7.18 -16.04 67.54
C GLY A 925 7.61 -15.90 66.07
N VAL A 926 8.84 -15.45 65.81
CA VAL A 926 9.45 -15.47 64.47
C VAL A 926 10.74 -16.28 64.52
N ARG A 927 10.90 -17.23 63.60
CA ARG A 927 12.06 -18.13 63.56
C ARG A 927 13.15 -17.74 62.57
N SER A 928 12.81 -16.98 61.53
CA SER A 928 13.75 -16.46 60.52
C SER A 928 13.12 -15.30 59.76
N ALA A 929 13.94 -14.47 59.12
CA ALA A 929 13.46 -13.35 58.32
C ALA A 929 14.28 -13.09 57.05
N VAL A 930 13.62 -12.59 56.01
CA VAL A 930 14.24 -12.02 54.82
C VAL A 930 13.92 -10.53 54.78
N LEU A 931 14.94 -9.67 54.82
CA LEU A 931 14.79 -8.21 54.86
C LEU A 931 15.29 -7.59 53.57
N SER A 932 14.39 -6.96 52.81
CA SER A 932 14.65 -6.38 51.50
C SER A 932 14.90 -4.87 51.58
N GLN A 933 16.03 -4.43 51.01
CA GLN A 933 16.51 -3.05 50.80
C GLN A 933 16.91 -2.22 52.02
N VAL A 934 16.37 -2.44 53.21
CA VAL A 934 16.72 -1.66 54.41
C VAL A 934 16.42 -2.43 55.69
N SER A 935 17.12 -2.09 56.78
CA SER A 935 16.89 -2.63 58.13
C SER A 935 17.33 -1.61 59.19
N ALA A 936 18.29 -1.93 60.06
CA ALA A 936 18.70 -1.09 61.18
C ALA A 936 19.42 0.22 60.77
N HIS A 937 20.04 0.26 59.58
CA HIS A 937 20.78 1.42 59.08
C HIS A 937 20.19 1.91 57.75
N PRO A 938 19.32 2.94 57.77
CA PRO A 938 18.79 3.54 56.54
C PRO A 938 19.80 4.55 55.94
N VAL A 939 20.54 4.15 54.90
CA VAL A 939 21.52 5.00 54.20
C VAL A 939 20.99 5.38 52.81
N PRO A 940 20.46 6.60 52.60
CA PRO A 940 19.86 6.98 51.33
C PRO A 940 20.88 7.55 50.32
N GLY A 941 20.49 7.66 49.05
CA GLY A 941 21.29 8.31 48.00
C GLY A 941 21.53 9.81 48.25
N LEU A 942 22.48 10.41 47.50
CA LEU A 942 22.97 11.78 47.72
C LEU A 942 21.84 12.82 47.79
N LEU A 943 20.89 12.75 46.85
CA LEU A 943 19.79 13.70 46.74
C LEU A 943 18.79 13.59 47.90
N GLN A 944 18.53 12.38 48.39
CA GLN A 944 17.66 12.15 49.55
C GLN A 944 18.36 12.51 50.87
N ARG A 945 19.68 12.34 50.96
CA ARG A 945 20.49 12.82 52.08
C ARG A 945 20.46 14.35 52.20
N ILE A 946 20.48 15.07 51.07
CA ILE A 946 20.31 16.53 51.03
C ILE A 946 18.90 16.93 51.51
N LYS A 947 17.84 16.28 51.00
CA LYS A 947 16.45 16.51 51.44
C LYS A 947 16.25 16.28 52.95
N ALA A 948 16.80 15.18 53.48
CA ALA A 948 16.72 14.87 54.91
C ALA A 948 17.45 15.90 55.81
N GLY A 949 18.52 16.55 55.30
CA GLY A 949 19.25 17.62 55.99
C GLY A 949 18.60 19.00 55.90
N LEU A 950 17.74 19.24 54.90
CA LEU A 950 17.08 20.53 54.65
C LEU A 950 15.72 20.68 55.34
N HIS A 951 15.30 19.76 56.21
CA HIS A 951 14.01 19.84 56.91
C HIS A 951 12.80 19.98 55.96
N THR A 952 12.92 19.44 54.73
CA THR A 952 11.95 19.64 53.65
C THR A 952 10.50 19.23 54.00
N PRO A 953 10.24 18.16 54.77
CA PRO A 953 8.89 17.83 55.24
C PRO A 953 8.28 18.92 56.16
N GLN A 954 9.07 19.56 57.03
CA GLN A 954 8.60 20.65 57.89
C GLN A 954 8.31 21.95 57.10
N ILE A 955 9.04 22.16 55.99
CA ILE A 955 8.79 23.24 55.04
C ILE A 955 7.48 23.00 54.27
N LEU A 956 7.23 21.77 53.82
CA LEU A 956 5.99 21.39 53.12
C LEU A 956 4.76 21.51 54.04
N GLN A 957 4.89 21.16 55.33
CA GLN A 957 3.84 21.38 56.33
C GLN A 957 3.57 22.88 56.59
N HIS A 958 4.61 23.73 56.64
CA HIS A 958 4.46 25.19 56.76
C HIS A 958 3.76 25.84 55.55
N LEU A 959 3.81 25.18 54.39
CA LEU A 959 3.14 25.59 53.15
C LEU A 959 1.71 25.04 53.02
N GLY A 960 1.20 24.32 54.03
CA GLY A 960 -0.19 23.83 54.09
C GLY A 960 -0.45 22.50 53.37
N ILE A 961 0.59 21.79 52.93
CA ILE A 961 0.47 20.48 52.28
C ILE A 961 0.41 19.39 53.38
N LYS A 962 -0.73 18.70 53.48
CA LYS A 962 -1.01 17.72 54.55
C LYS A 962 -0.86 16.26 54.13
N ASP A 963 -1.01 15.97 52.85
CA ASP A 963 -0.85 14.66 52.23
C ASP A 963 -0.07 14.81 50.90
N LEU A 964 0.59 13.72 50.48
CA LEU A 964 1.29 13.65 49.20
C LEU A 964 0.75 12.44 48.44
N THR A 965 0.15 12.68 47.26
CA THR A 965 -0.48 11.64 46.45
C THR A 965 0.32 11.37 45.18
N ALA A 966 0.42 10.08 44.80
CA ALA A 966 0.93 9.65 43.49
C ALA A 966 -0.09 9.85 42.35
N TYR A 967 -1.35 10.19 42.67
CA TYR A 967 -2.44 10.40 41.73
C TYR A 967 -2.53 11.86 41.25
N THR A 968 -2.81 12.07 39.97
CA THR A 968 -3.19 13.37 39.38
C THR A 968 -4.73 13.43 39.28
N GLN A 969 -5.39 14.47 39.83
CA GLN A 969 -6.86 14.47 39.95
C GLN A 969 -7.64 15.56 39.19
N HIS A 970 -7.04 16.53 38.48
CA HIS A 970 -7.84 17.60 37.85
C HIS A 970 -7.38 18.03 36.45
N GLU A 971 -8.35 18.18 35.53
CA GLU A 971 -8.17 18.64 34.14
C GLU A 971 -7.95 20.17 33.98
N ASN A 972 -8.04 20.98 35.06
CA ASN A 972 -7.95 22.45 34.96
C ASN A 972 -6.96 23.11 35.93
N TRP A 973 -6.34 24.19 35.43
CA TRP A 973 -5.44 25.14 36.09
C TRP A 973 -6.13 25.82 37.30
N PRO A 974 -5.51 26.00 38.50
CA PRO A 974 -4.09 26.23 38.81
C PRO A 974 -3.39 25.15 39.67
N HIS A 975 -3.94 23.94 39.78
CA HIS A 975 -3.42 22.92 40.72
C HIS A 975 -2.16 22.14 40.25
N ASN A 976 -1.68 22.35 39.00
CA ASN A 976 -0.56 21.58 38.40
C ASN A 976 0.81 22.29 38.42
N LEU A 977 0.99 23.34 39.24
CA LEU A 977 2.24 24.10 39.30
C LEU A 977 3.43 23.21 39.76
N LEU A 978 3.16 22.22 40.61
CA LEU A 978 4.15 21.25 41.08
C LEU A 978 4.54 20.26 39.98
N ASP A 979 3.58 19.71 39.22
CA ASP A 979 3.84 18.77 38.12
C ASP A 979 4.60 19.41 36.96
N ALA A 980 4.33 20.69 36.67
CA ALA A 980 5.07 21.46 35.66
C ALA A 980 6.51 21.80 36.11
N ALA A 981 6.74 21.98 37.41
CA ALA A 981 8.07 22.23 37.98
C ALA A 981 8.90 20.95 38.11
N LEU A 982 8.27 19.80 38.40
CA LEU A 982 8.94 18.50 38.49
C LEU A 982 9.47 17.98 37.14
N LYS A 983 8.99 18.51 36.01
CA LYS A 983 9.55 18.27 34.67
C LYS A 983 11.03 18.65 34.54
N PHE A 984 11.51 19.54 35.39
CA PHE A 984 12.89 20.04 35.40
C PHE A 984 13.70 19.45 36.55
N PHE A 985 13.15 18.48 37.29
CA PHE A 985 13.87 17.85 38.39
C PHE A 985 14.94 16.91 37.81
N PRO A 986 16.23 17.10 38.13
CA PRO A 986 17.30 16.30 37.54
C PRO A 986 17.20 14.84 38.01
N VAL A 987 16.91 13.94 37.07
CA VAL A 987 17.10 12.49 37.21
C VAL A 987 18.40 12.15 36.46
N GLU A 988 19.28 11.35 37.07
CA GLU A 988 20.56 10.97 36.45
C GLU A 988 20.34 10.14 35.16
N HIS A 989 21.36 10.12 34.30
CA HIS A 989 21.28 10.29 32.85
C HIS A 989 20.71 9.13 32.00
N ASP A 990 20.07 8.10 32.55
CA ASP A 990 19.57 6.92 31.79
C ASP A 990 18.10 6.50 32.09
N GLU A 991 17.35 7.29 32.88
CA GLU A 991 16.00 6.92 33.39
C GLU A 991 14.88 7.90 32.95
N SER A 992 14.86 8.35 31.69
CA SER A 992 13.83 9.30 31.20
C SER A 992 12.47 8.61 30.97
N CYS A 993 11.45 8.95 31.76
CA CYS A 993 10.08 8.45 31.65
C CYS A 993 9.08 9.60 31.47
N ASN A 994 7.85 9.33 31.04
CA ASN A 994 6.77 10.33 30.92
C ASN A 994 5.54 10.04 31.78
N SER A 995 5.59 8.98 32.60
CA SER A 995 4.52 8.65 33.55
C SER A 995 4.51 9.68 34.69
N PRO A 996 3.42 10.46 34.87
CA PRO A 996 3.30 11.39 35.99
C PRO A 996 3.37 10.67 37.34
N VAL A 997 2.88 9.43 37.38
CA VAL A 997 2.93 8.55 38.56
C VAL A 997 4.37 8.14 38.84
N CYS A 998 5.16 7.80 37.81
CA CYS A 998 6.59 7.51 37.95
C CYS A 998 7.36 8.72 38.49
N HIS A 999 7.16 9.92 37.90
CA HIS A 999 7.84 11.13 38.35
C HIS A 999 7.46 11.54 39.77
N ARG A 1000 6.18 11.40 40.15
CA ARG A 1000 5.72 11.67 41.52
C ARG A 1000 6.26 10.63 42.50
N ALA A 1001 6.24 9.35 42.14
CA ALA A 1001 6.82 8.29 42.96
C ALA A 1001 8.33 8.51 43.17
N THR A 1002 9.07 8.83 42.12
CA THR A 1002 10.51 9.15 42.18
C THR A 1002 10.79 10.41 43.00
N PHE A 1003 9.97 11.45 42.88
CA PHE A 1003 10.10 12.66 43.68
C PHE A 1003 9.85 12.42 45.17
N LEU A 1004 8.78 11.66 45.50
CA LEU A 1004 8.31 11.38 46.86
C LEU A 1004 9.20 10.38 47.59
N TYR A 1005 9.55 9.28 46.93
CA TYR A 1005 10.18 8.11 47.56
C TYR A 1005 11.64 7.90 47.11
N GLY A 1006 12.14 8.62 46.10
CA GLY A 1006 13.44 8.39 45.45
C GLY A 1006 13.32 7.44 44.25
N LEU A 1007 14.42 7.18 43.54
CA LEU A 1007 14.41 6.22 42.41
C LEU A 1007 14.11 4.82 42.96
N LEU A 1008 12.89 4.34 42.70
CA LEU A 1008 12.36 3.12 43.30
C LEU A 1008 12.65 1.87 42.48
N TYR A 1009 12.84 1.99 41.17
CA TYR A 1009 12.98 0.87 40.26
C TYR A 1009 13.84 1.31 39.09
N GLU A 1010 14.55 0.37 38.49
CA GLU A 1010 15.19 0.56 37.20
C GLU A 1010 14.16 0.25 36.10
N HIS A 1011 14.01 1.13 35.11
CA HIS A 1011 13.05 0.93 34.02
C HIS A 1011 13.34 -0.38 33.25
N ALA A 1012 14.62 -0.78 33.18
CA ALA A 1012 15.03 -2.07 32.63
C ALA A 1012 14.40 -3.28 33.34
N GLN A 1013 13.96 -3.14 34.60
CA GLN A 1013 13.29 -4.19 35.37
C GLN A 1013 11.76 -4.14 35.31
N LEU A 1014 11.18 -3.15 34.63
CA LEU A 1014 9.73 -3.09 34.41
C LEU A 1014 9.36 -3.72 33.07
N ASP A 1015 8.20 -4.38 33.01
CA ASP A 1015 7.54 -4.69 31.73
C ASP A 1015 6.46 -3.64 31.43
N GLU A 1016 5.98 -3.59 30.19
CA GLU A 1016 5.02 -2.56 29.74
C GLU A 1016 3.74 -2.58 30.58
N GLN A 1017 3.25 -3.78 30.92
CA GLN A 1017 2.03 -3.96 31.70
C GLN A 1017 2.21 -3.42 33.13
N LEU A 1018 3.34 -3.68 33.77
CA LEU A 1018 3.69 -3.16 35.08
C LEU A 1018 3.89 -1.64 35.06
N HIS A 1019 4.63 -1.13 34.08
CA HIS A 1019 4.94 0.30 33.97
C HIS A 1019 3.70 1.17 33.68
N ALA A 1020 2.82 0.72 32.79
CA ALA A 1020 1.58 1.43 32.45
C ALA A 1020 0.54 1.42 33.58
N ASN A 1021 0.70 0.55 34.59
CA ASN A 1021 -0.26 0.36 35.67
C ASN A 1021 0.34 0.62 37.06
N LEU A 1022 1.44 1.38 37.18
CA LEU A 1022 2.07 1.68 38.48
C LEU A 1022 1.12 2.35 39.48
N GLN A 1023 0.12 3.10 39.00
CA GLN A 1023 -0.97 3.68 39.82
C GLN A 1023 -1.77 2.63 40.61
N GLU A 1024 -1.75 1.37 40.19
CA GLU A 1024 -2.34 0.27 40.92
C GLU A 1024 -1.52 -0.06 42.19
N LEU A 1025 -0.20 0.11 42.16
CA LEU A 1025 0.68 -0.34 43.23
C LEU A 1025 1.09 0.77 44.20
N PHE A 1026 1.04 2.03 43.77
CA PHE A 1026 1.44 3.20 44.55
C PHE A 1026 0.27 4.12 44.92
N GLY A 1027 0.25 4.66 46.13
CA GLY A 1027 -0.84 5.50 46.64
C GLY A 1027 -0.42 6.60 47.63
N ILE A 1028 -1.38 7.07 48.43
CA ILE A 1028 -1.27 8.24 49.34
C ILE A 1028 -0.43 7.89 50.58
N HIS A 1029 0.34 8.85 51.08
CA HIS A 1029 1.08 8.69 52.33
C HIS A 1029 1.03 9.93 53.25
N ASP A 1030 1.04 9.70 54.56
CA ASP A 1030 1.15 10.72 55.61
C ASP A 1030 2.59 11.28 55.74
N VAL A 1031 2.70 12.57 56.07
CA VAL A 1031 3.98 13.29 56.12
C VAL A 1031 4.76 13.05 57.43
N GLU A 1032 4.08 12.64 58.52
CA GLU A 1032 4.74 12.48 59.83
C GLU A 1032 5.71 11.29 59.85
N LEU A 1033 5.39 10.20 59.15
CA LEU A 1033 6.30 9.06 59.05
C LEU A 1033 7.63 9.43 58.39
N PHE A 1034 7.61 10.32 57.39
CA PHE A 1034 8.82 10.83 56.75
C PHE A 1034 9.68 11.67 57.71
N ASN A 1035 9.08 12.33 58.71
CA ASN A 1035 9.85 13.06 59.73
C ASN A 1035 10.73 12.11 60.55
N GLN A 1036 10.19 10.95 60.94
CA GLN A 1036 10.95 9.93 61.66
C GLN A 1036 12.00 9.25 60.77
N LEU A 1037 11.65 8.87 59.53
CA LEU A 1037 12.63 8.30 58.60
C LEU A 1037 13.80 9.26 58.37
N ALA A 1038 13.53 10.56 58.20
CA ALA A 1038 14.57 11.57 58.10
C ALA A 1038 15.41 11.69 59.39
N ALA A 1039 14.82 11.50 60.57
CA ALA A 1039 15.56 11.46 61.84
C ALA A 1039 16.51 10.25 61.90
N MET A 1040 16.06 9.08 61.47
CA MET A 1040 16.89 7.87 61.38
C MET A 1040 18.04 8.04 60.39
N VAL A 1041 17.79 8.64 59.22
CA VAL A 1041 18.84 8.96 58.23
C VAL A 1041 19.89 9.91 58.82
N ARG A 1042 19.47 10.93 59.58
CA ARG A 1042 20.39 11.88 60.24
C ARG A 1042 21.21 11.24 61.35
N ALA A 1043 20.60 10.34 62.13
CA ALA A 1043 21.29 9.57 63.17
C ALA A 1043 22.21 8.48 62.57
N GLY A 1044 21.93 8.05 61.34
CA GLY A 1044 22.60 6.95 60.65
C GLY A 1044 22.14 5.56 61.10
N HIS A 1045 21.13 5.48 61.97
CA HIS A 1045 20.61 4.26 62.58
C HIS A 1045 19.17 4.48 63.08
N LEU A 1046 18.44 3.42 63.44
CA LEU A 1046 17.08 3.50 63.99
C LEU A 1046 16.99 4.36 65.26
N VAL A 1047 16.02 5.27 65.28
CA VAL A 1047 15.66 6.12 66.43
C VAL A 1047 14.14 6.20 66.54
N ASP A 1048 13.62 6.54 67.71
CA ASP A 1048 12.19 6.78 67.90
C ASP A 1048 11.71 8.06 67.18
N ALA A 1049 10.41 8.32 67.18
CA ALA A 1049 9.82 9.52 66.60
C ALA A 1049 10.35 10.84 67.19
N ASN A 1050 10.97 10.81 68.37
CA ASN A 1050 11.62 11.96 69.00
C ASN A 1050 13.10 12.09 68.63
N GLY A 1051 13.65 11.14 67.86
CA GLY A 1051 15.05 11.10 67.46
C GLY A 1051 16.00 10.50 68.52
N VAL A 1052 15.47 9.77 69.51
CA VAL A 1052 16.24 9.11 70.56
C VAL A 1052 16.56 7.67 70.17
N ASP A 1053 17.82 7.26 70.36
CA ASP A 1053 18.25 5.88 70.14
C ASP A 1053 17.77 4.97 71.27
N VAL A 1054 16.60 4.38 71.08
CA VAL A 1054 15.99 3.39 71.98
C VAL A 1054 16.06 1.96 71.42
N TYR A 1055 16.50 1.81 70.17
CA TYR A 1055 16.48 0.54 69.44
C TYR A 1055 17.85 -0.15 69.44
N MET A 1056 18.93 0.56 69.10
CA MET A 1056 20.26 -0.06 69.00
C MET A 1056 20.77 -0.70 70.30
N PRO A 1057 20.48 -0.14 71.50
CA PRO A 1057 20.81 -0.82 72.76
C PRO A 1057 20.19 -2.22 72.91
N ASN A 1058 19.11 -2.51 72.17
CA ASN A 1058 18.35 -3.77 72.22
C ASN A 1058 18.59 -4.68 71.00
N ILE A 1059 19.75 -4.56 70.36
CA ILE A 1059 20.17 -5.36 69.19
C ILE A 1059 20.06 -6.88 69.38
N GLU A 1060 20.09 -7.38 70.62
CA GLU A 1060 19.87 -8.80 70.95
C GLU A 1060 18.54 -9.36 70.40
N GLY A 1061 17.55 -8.48 70.16
CA GLY A 1061 16.30 -8.85 69.48
C GLY A 1061 16.49 -9.36 68.04
N MET A 1062 17.59 -9.00 67.38
CA MET A 1062 17.95 -9.46 66.03
C MET A 1062 18.78 -10.76 66.01
N LYS A 1063 18.91 -11.45 67.16
CA LYS A 1063 19.61 -12.73 67.25
C LYS A 1063 18.72 -13.90 66.77
N LEU A 1064 18.45 -13.91 65.47
CA LEU A 1064 17.78 -14.98 64.73
C LEU A 1064 18.35 -15.05 63.30
N PRO A 1065 18.08 -16.13 62.54
CA PRO A 1065 18.48 -16.19 61.14
C PRO A 1065 17.86 -15.08 60.29
N ILE A 1066 18.70 -14.28 59.61
CA ILE A 1066 18.26 -13.18 58.74
C ILE A 1066 19.04 -13.18 57.43
N ALA A 1067 18.33 -13.20 56.30
CA ALA A 1067 18.90 -12.89 54.99
C ALA A 1067 18.54 -11.47 54.53
N PHE A 1068 19.55 -10.69 54.13
CA PHE A 1068 19.38 -9.38 53.52
C PHE A 1068 19.42 -9.49 51.99
N ILE A 1069 18.46 -8.86 51.31
CA ILE A 1069 18.43 -8.76 49.84
C ILE A 1069 18.45 -7.28 49.47
N HIS A 1070 19.32 -6.89 48.52
CA HIS A 1070 19.48 -5.50 48.13
C HIS A 1070 19.76 -5.38 46.63
N GLY A 1071 19.13 -4.45 45.92
CA GLY A 1071 19.47 -4.15 44.52
C GLY A 1071 20.76 -3.32 44.39
N SER A 1072 21.63 -3.61 43.42
CA SER A 1072 22.90 -2.89 43.23
C SER A 1072 22.69 -1.41 42.88
N GLU A 1073 21.64 -1.10 42.13
CA GLU A 1073 21.33 0.25 41.62
C GLU A 1073 20.32 1.00 42.51
N ASN A 1074 20.05 0.50 43.72
CA ASN A 1074 19.08 1.13 44.62
C ASN A 1074 19.56 2.51 45.13
N LEU A 1075 19.02 3.59 44.53
CA LEU A 1075 19.30 4.97 44.93
C LEU A 1075 18.34 5.50 46.02
N CYS A 1076 17.25 4.80 46.33
CA CYS A 1076 16.36 5.10 47.46
C CYS A 1076 17.09 4.85 48.80
N TYR A 1077 17.63 3.64 48.97
CA TYR A 1077 18.54 3.26 50.03
C TYR A 1077 19.74 2.53 49.42
N LEU A 1078 20.93 3.11 49.54
CA LEU A 1078 22.14 2.54 48.97
C LEU A 1078 22.41 1.14 49.53
N PRO A 1079 23.07 0.24 48.76
CA PRO A 1079 23.47 -1.10 49.22
C PRO A 1079 24.16 -1.14 50.58
N THR A 1080 24.85 -0.05 50.94
CA THR A 1080 25.47 0.17 52.25
C THR A 1080 24.51 0.01 53.42
N SER A 1081 23.21 0.27 53.24
CA SER A 1081 22.18 0.18 54.29
C SER A 1081 22.07 -1.23 54.90
N THR A 1082 21.95 -2.24 54.06
CA THR A 1082 21.93 -3.64 54.52
C THR A 1082 23.33 -4.13 54.87
N GLN A 1083 24.37 -3.62 54.22
CA GLN A 1083 25.77 -3.98 54.51
C GLN A 1083 26.15 -3.61 55.95
N MET A 1084 25.88 -2.38 56.40
CA MET A 1084 26.18 -1.94 57.77
C MET A 1084 25.44 -2.76 58.82
N THR A 1085 24.17 -3.07 58.56
CA THR A 1085 23.38 -3.89 59.48
C THR A 1085 23.91 -5.33 59.54
N PHE A 1086 24.25 -5.90 58.39
CA PHE A 1086 24.83 -7.23 58.28
C PHE A 1086 26.19 -7.30 59.01
N ASP A 1087 27.11 -6.38 58.73
CA ASP A 1087 28.44 -6.34 59.35
C ASP A 1087 28.34 -6.20 60.87
N MET A 1088 27.46 -5.33 61.36
CA MET A 1088 27.20 -5.17 62.80
C MET A 1088 26.71 -6.47 63.45
N LEU A 1089 25.79 -7.19 62.80
CA LEU A 1089 25.26 -8.45 63.34
C LEU A 1089 26.30 -9.56 63.29
N VAL A 1090 27.09 -9.66 62.22
CA VAL A 1090 28.18 -10.63 62.09
C VAL A 1090 29.28 -10.37 63.12
N GLU A 1091 29.66 -9.10 63.31
CA GLU A 1091 30.65 -8.70 64.33
C GLU A 1091 30.16 -9.04 65.75
N ARG A 1092 28.87 -8.83 66.01
CA ARG A 1092 28.29 -9.03 67.35
C ARG A 1092 27.95 -10.49 67.68
N PHE A 1093 27.46 -11.26 66.71
CA PHE A 1093 26.85 -12.58 66.94
C PHE A 1093 27.46 -13.73 66.11
N GLY A 1094 28.39 -13.44 65.20
CA GLY A 1094 28.99 -14.40 64.27
C GLY A 1094 28.19 -14.55 62.96
N SER A 1095 28.82 -15.10 61.92
CA SER A 1095 28.25 -15.17 60.57
C SER A 1095 27.27 -16.32 60.32
N GLU A 1096 27.12 -17.25 61.26
CA GLU A 1096 26.35 -18.50 61.06
C GLU A 1096 24.85 -18.30 60.81
N HIS A 1097 24.30 -17.15 61.21
CA HIS A 1097 22.87 -16.84 61.13
C HIS A 1097 22.53 -15.71 60.16
N TYR A 1098 23.52 -15.13 59.47
CA TYR A 1098 23.29 -13.95 58.64
C TYR A 1098 23.79 -14.18 57.22
N GLU A 1099 22.96 -13.81 56.25
CA GLU A 1099 23.31 -13.82 54.83
C GLU A 1099 23.04 -12.45 54.21
N ARG A 1100 23.81 -12.06 53.20
CA ARG A 1100 23.56 -10.85 52.41
C ARG A 1100 23.75 -11.13 50.92
N HIS A 1101 22.75 -10.75 50.13
CA HIS A 1101 22.70 -10.94 48.69
C HIS A 1101 22.45 -9.60 48.01
N VAL A 1102 23.38 -9.19 47.13
CA VAL A 1102 23.22 -8.00 46.28
C VAL A 1102 22.86 -8.47 44.87
N ILE A 1103 21.77 -7.95 44.33
CA ILE A 1103 21.23 -8.34 43.03
C ILE A 1103 21.62 -7.27 42.01
N ASP A 1104 22.43 -7.67 41.03
CA ASP A 1104 22.99 -6.79 40.00
C ASP A 1104 21.92 -6.28 39.03
N GLY A 1105 21.92 -4.97 38.73
CA GLY A 1105 20.98 -4.32 37.82
C GLY A 1105 19.54 -4.18 38.36
N TYR A 1106 19.36 -4.28 39.68
CA TYR A 1106 18.07 -4.10 40.36
C TYR A 1106 18.08 -2.84 41.21
N GLY A 1107 17.00 -2.05 41.15
CA GLY A 1107 16.71 -0.92 42.01
C GLY A 1107 16.05 -1.31 43.33
N HIS A 1108 15.31 -0.40 43.94
CA HIS A 1108 14.73 -0.59 45.28
C HIS A 1108 13.64 -1.69 45.30
N ILE A 1109 12.52 -1.49 44.61
CA ILE A 1109 11.36 -2.40 44.66
C ILE A 1109 11.44 -3.51 43.61
N ASP A 1110 12.41 -3.46 42.70
CA ASP A 1110 12.63 -4.48 41.66
C ASP A 1110 12.85 -5.87 42.25
N CYS A 1111 13.46 -5.95 43.45
CA CYS A 1111 13.62 -7.23 44.15
C CYS A 1111 12.30 -7.87 44.59
N VAL A 1112 11.18 -7.15 44.52
CA VAL A 1112 9.83 -7.60 44.90
C VAL A 1112 8.97 -7.92 43.68
N PHE A 1113 8.98 -7.07 42.65
CA PHE A 1113 8.14 -7.25 41.47
C PHE A 1113 8.83 -6.94 40.13
N GLY A 1114 10.16 -6.87 40.07
CA GLY A 1114 10.86 -6.74 38.80
C GLY A 1114 10.51 -7.88 37.84
N LYS A 1115 10.49 -7.61 36.53
CA LYS A 1115 10.03 -8.54 35.49
C LYS A 1115 10.75 -9.90 35.51
N ARG A 1116 11.98 -9.93 36.05
CA ARG A 1116 12.79 -11.15 36.23
C ARG A 1116 13.02 -11.54 37.69
N ALA A 1117 12.38 -10.91 38.67
CA ALA A 1117 12.60 -11.19 40.10
C ALA A 1117 12.34 -12.66 40.48
N ALA A 1118 11.43 -13.33 39.78
CA ALA A 1118 11.16 -14.76 39.96
C ALA A 1118 12.34 -15.68 39.56
N LEU A 1119 13.21 -15.22 38.68
CA LEU A 1119 14.41 -15.94 38.26
C LEU A 1119 15.62 -15.55 39.13
N ASP A 1120 15.78 -14.25 39.38
CA ASP A 1120 17.03 -13.73 39.92
C ASP A 1120 17.00 -13.55 41.46
N VAL A 1121 15.82 -13.36 42.06
CA VAL A 1121 15.67 -12.98 43.49
C VAL A 1121 14.92 -14.03 44.31
N PHE A 1122 13.73 -14.46 43.88
CA PHE A 1122 12.88 -15.35 44.68
C PHE A 1122 13.51 -16.72 45.01
N PRO A 1123 14.37 -17.33 44.17
CA PRO A 1123 15.10 -18.53 44.55
C PRO A 1123 15.98 -18.34 45.80
N THR A 1124 16.57 -17.16 45.98
CA THR A 1124 17.36 -16.82 47.18
C THR A 1124 16.46 -16.71 48.41
N VAL A 1125 15.28 -16.11 48.27
CA VAL A 1125 14.26 -16.05 49.33
C VAL A 1125 13.88 -17.47 49.78
N VAL A 1126 13.48 -18.33 48.84
CA VAL A 1126 13.07 -19.71 49.16
C VAL A 1126 14.20 -20.51 49.77
N ARG A 1127 15.44 -20.36 49.28
CA ARG A 1127 16.61 -21.04 49.84
C ARG A 1127 16.80 -20.72 51.33
N HIS A 1128 16.71 -19.46 51.72
CA HIS A 1128 16.84 -19.08 53.13
C HIS A 1128 15.65 -19.58 53.96
N LEU A 1129 14.43 -19.45 53.44
CA LEU A 1129 13.24 -19.96 54.13
C LEU A 1129 13.26 -21.49 54.30
N ASP A 1130 13.78 -22.23 53.31
CA ASP A 1130 13.91 -23.68 53.34
C ASP A 1130 14.97 -24.12 54.37
N ALA A 1131 16.08 -23.38 54.50
CA ALA A 1131 17.12 -23.66 55.50
C ALA A 1131 16.60 -23.54 56.96
N HIS A 1132 15.52 -22.80 57.16
CA HIS A 1132 14.88 -22.59 58.47
C HIS A 1132 13.43 -23.09 58.51
N CYS A 1133 13.06 -23.94 57.56
CA CYS A 1133 11.78 -24.65 57.56
C CYS A 1133 11.83 -25.76 58.62
N ARG A 1134 10.76 -25.89 59.42
CA ARG A 1134 10.57 -27.09 60.23
C ARG A 1134 9.93 -28.15 59.34
N ALA A 1135 10.61 -29.27 59.11
CA ALA A 1135 9.92 -30.47 58.65
C ALA A 1135 8.98 -30.91 59.78
N ASP A 1136 7.75 -31.27 59.41
CA ASP A 1136 6.65 -31.75 60.27
C ASP A 1136 5.73 -30.67 60.88
N VAL A 1137 4.77 -30.23 60.07
CA VAL A 1137 3.38 -30.03 60.54
C VAL A 1137 2.48 -30.77 59.54
N ALA A 1138 1.95 -31.91 59.98
CA ALA A 1138 1.01 -32.76 59.25
C ALA A 1138 -0.41 -32.22 59.31
#